data_AF-A0A9E3UTB2-F1
#
_entry.id   AF-A0A9E3UTB2-F1
#
_cell.length_a   1.000
_cell.length_b   1.000
_cell.length_c   1.000
_cell.angle_alpha   90.00
_cell.angle_beta   90.00
_cell.angle_gamma   90.00
#
_symmetry.space_group_name_H-M   'P 1'
#
loop_
_entity.id
_entity.type
_entity.pdbx_description
1 polymer ?
#
loop_
_entity_poly.entity_id
_entity_poly.type
_entity_poly.pdbx_seq_one_letter_code
_entity_poly.pdbx_strand_id
1 'polypeptide(L)'
;MAWMLAGVLGVMVWGAPRSWSAPITEPETVFYGQVVGTGSSRPFVLTEGTLRWTVRRSDGSPLELRARLWPHQNGAISYRLNVPHAALASGLTVEPGNIPLRSTPETQVITQITIDGIPARVAGGGNAGFETAQIRRAATHRLDLEVPIEAPDRDGDGLPDWWEALYGGDLRPGDDPDGDGWTNLEEYRRGSNPLVNDRHPTLLTTRLRAYADGTTGVLLRVQDADSTPGSLVYTITRLPAGADLVLRNAHPQPASPDAVLGVGVTFTQRDVLDGRLVLVHTGGAVGPGSFEISLRDENPAHQAATGTVDIEWYRPNTEVAARLATHGPGSIPGSGGPWAAGLTEAETQRVQNYLLSRDLGAVIWDAGEETLDIALAVPSSGIDDARYQSEYVTRFGRERRQVLQGGRGRDVLVGGMADDILMGGPGDDRLTGGGGADFFVIRGADAGSDTITDFNPDEGDVLDIGGLFQGSSRDLRDFLRIEGDASGTRLRIHRGGNPAGASDHVVTLAGVSRDDLDLHDWIEAGTLRVGERALPPRVTVTASQPRASENGPTEGEFTLLRTGDAAAALSVRIDLRGSAVNGVDYASIGSSVVFPAGQRAVRVTVLPYQDSHAEPDETVALVVLPGDGYEVGGADHARVIIADLRPVVSLEALEPLATVQPPGQGTILVSRTTVVDRSLLVRLEIGGTATPGSDYNEVSRFVHLVPGQTTALVPVVPAAGASFAGGARSVRLTVAADPEYLRGPEARAEVLLVQEATRFAAWRARHFPAENGTLAAFGAADAGNQAIPNALRYAFGMDPENPDRARLPKVVVRDGHLTLDVHRRPGTRDVEFVIETSGDLAGWKPASALIERVYPPDEAERPDIVCYRLVPSIQEAPHLFLNLRVVLRP
;
A
#
# COMPACT_ATOMS: atom_id res chain seq x y z
N MET A 1 32.75 -108.48 -13.85
CA MET A 1 33.00 -109.61 -12.96
C MET A 1 33.55 -109.05 -11.65
N ALA A 2 33.10 -109.60 -10.52
CA ALA A 2 33.50 -109.34 -9.13
C ALA A 2 33.16 -107.94 -8.55
N TRP A 3 32.08 -107.77 -7.78
CA TRP A 3 31.76 -108.27 -6.42
C TRP A 3 32.64 -107.69 -5.30
N MET A 4 31.97 -107.00 -4.36
CA MET A 4 31.76 -107.38 -2.95
C MET A 4 31.59 -106.11 -2.10
N LEU A 5 30.84 -106.03 -1.00
CA LEU A 5 29.68 -106.72 -0.43
C LEU A 5 29.42 -105.96 0.90
N ALA A 6 28.14 -105.72 1.21
CA ALA A 6 27.51 -105.56 2.54
C ALA A 6 28.03 -104.57 3.62
N GLY A 7 27.08 -103.83 4.23
CA GLY A 7 27.14 -103.60 5.67
C GLY A 7 26.41 -102.39 6.27
N VAL A 8 25.19 -102.63 6.77
CA VAL A 8 24.59 -102.10 8.02
C VAL A 8 23.93 -100.69 8.03
N LEU A 9 22.64 -100.71 8.40
CA LEU A 9 21.77 -99.57 8.74
C LEU A 9 22.27 -98.81 9.98
N GLY A 10 22.28 -97.48 9.89
CA GLY A 10 22.22 -96.55 11.01
C GLY A 10 21.57 -95.25 10.53
N VAL A 11 20.38 -94.92 11.04
CA VAL A 11 19.64 -93.70 10.70
C VAL A 11 20.42 -92.49 11.22
N MET A 12 21.11 -91.77 10.31
CA MET A 12 21.60 -90.42 10.55
C MET A 12 20.56 -89.42 10.05
N VAL A 13 20.07 -88.59 10.97
CA VAL A 13 19.39 -87.34 10.65
C VAL A 13 20.38 -86.47 9.87
N TRP A 14 20.11 -86.25 8.58
CA TRP A 14 20.83 -85.29 7.76
C TRP A 14 20.54 -83.88 8.30
N GLY A 15 21.54 -83.27 8.93
CA GLY A 15 21.63 -81.82 8.95
C GLY A 15 21.75 -81.35 7.50
N ALA A 16 20.80 -80.54 7.05
CA ALA A 16 20.81 -79.96 5.71
C ALA A 16 22.15 -79.24 5.45
N PRO A 17 22.71 -79.31 4.23
CA PRO A 17 23.92 -78.57 3.88
C PRO A 17 23.65 -77.08 4.05
N ARG A 18 24.57 -76.37 4.72
CA ARG A 18 24.62 -74.90 4.67
C ARG A 18 24.92 -74.52 3.21
N SER A 19 23.89 -74.12 2.48
CA SER A 19 24.04 -73.48 1.18
C SER A 19 24.75 -72.13 1.38
N TRP A 20 26.03 -72.08 1.02
CA TRP A 20 26.68 -70.80 0.73
C TRP A 20 26.23 -70.37 -0.67
N SER A 21 25.11 -69.67 -0.75
CA SER A 21 24.71 -68.96 -1.97
C SER A 21 25.19 -67.51 -1.84
N ALA A 22 26.25 -67.16 -2.57
CA ALA A 22 26.70 -65.77 -2.66
C ALA A 22 25.62 -64.94 -3.40
N PRO A 23 25.26 -63.74 -2.92
CA PRO A 23 24.37 -62.84 -3.64
C PRO A 23 24.98 -62.44 -4.99
N ILE A 24 24.13 -62.13 -5.99
CA ILE A 24 24.60 -61.55 -7.25
C ILE A 24 24.89 -60.07 -6.99
N THR A 25 26.16 -59.73 -6.81
CA THR A 25 26.60 -58.32 -6.73
C THR A 25 26.29 -57.62 -8.05
N GLU A 26 25.68 -56.46 -7.96
CA GLU A 26 25.33 -55.62 -9.09
C GLU A 26 26.21 -54.36 -9.10
N PRO A 27 26.40 -53.71 -10.26
CA PRO A 27 27.10 -52.43 -10.33
C PRO A 27 26.50 -51.39 -9.37
N GLU A 28 27.38 -50.71 -8.64
CA GLU A 28 27.01 -49.71 -7.63
C GLU A 28 26.35 -48.48 -8.27
N THR A 29 25.45 -47.83 -7.54
CA THR A 29 25.04 -46.46 -7.87
C THR A 29 26.07 -45.50 -7.27
N VAL A 30 26.54 -44.56 -8.06
CA VAL A 30 27.60 -43.63 -7.66
C VAL A 30 27.00 -42.25 -7.42
N PHE A 31 27.20 -41.72 -6.22
CA PHE A 31 26.96 -40.31 -5.93
C PHE A 31 28.28 -39.58 -5.86
N TYR A 32 28.37 -38.38 -6.41
CA TYR A 32 29.54 -37.54 -6.30
C TYR A 32 29.11 -36.08 -6.25
N GLY A 33 29.96 -35.20 -5.75
CA GLY A 33 29.65 -33.79 -5.72
C GLY A 33 30.61 -33.00 -4.86
N GLN A 34 30.32 -31.73 -4.74
CA GLN A 34 31.03 -30.79 -3.89
C GLN A 34 30.40 -30.75 -2.50
N VAL A 35 31.21 -30.58 -1.47
CA VAL A 35 30.74 -30.28 -0.11
C VAL A 35 31.13 -28.86 0.20
N VAL A 36 30.16 -28.00 0.51
CA VAL A 36 30.35 -26.56 0.71
C VAL A 36 30.10 -26.21 2.18
N GLY A 37 31.10 -25.60 2.82
CA GLY A 37 30.98 -24.96 4.12
C GLY A 37 30.30 -23.59 3.98
N THR A 38 29.28 -23.33 4.81
CA THR A 38 28.41 -22.14 4.67
C THR A 38 28.35 -21.25 5.91
N GLY A 39 29.16 -21.52 6.93
CA GLY A 39 29.14 -20.76 8.18
C GLY A 39 29.99 -19.48 8.15
N SER A 40 30.87 -19.31 7.15
CA SER A 40 31.65 -18.09 6.94
C SER A 40 30.95 -17.14 5.97
N SER A 41 31.38 -15.87 5.98
CA SER A 41 30.88 -14.82 5.08
C SER A 41 31.06 -15.08 3.58
N ARG A 42 31.83 -16.11 3.22
CA ARG A 42 31.96 -16.64 1.86
C ARG A 42 31.88 -18.17 1.95
N PRO A 43 31.10 -18.83 1.09
CA PRO A 43 31.07 -20.28 1.03
C PRO A 43 32.45 -20.84 0.62
N PHE A 44 32.80 -22.02 1.11
CA PHE A 44 34.08 -22.65 0.78
C PHE A 44 33.96 -24.13 0.54
N VAL A 45 34.85 -24.69 -0.27
CA VAL A 45 34.84 -26.11 -0.60
C VAL A 45 35.56 -26.90 0.48
N LEU A 46 34.87 -27.88 1.04
CA LEU A 46 35.49 -28.88 1.89
C LEU A 46 36.20 -29.92 1.04
N THR A 47 37.51 -30.04 1.26
CA THR A 47 38.39 -30.97 0.56
C THR A 47 38.87 -32.11 1.45
N GLU A 48 38.57 -32.07 2.74
CA GLU A 48 38.89 -33.12 3.71
C GLU A 48 37.76 -33.34 4.71
N GLY A 49 37.74 -34.52 5.34
CA GLY A 49 36.70 -34.93 6.28
C GLY A 49 36.07 -36.28 5.94
N THR A 50 35.09 -36.70 6.74
CA THR A 50 34.37 -37.97 6.58
C THR A 50 32.88 -37.74 6.34
N LEU A 51 32.42 -38.04 5.13
CA LEU A 51 31.01 -38.12 4.79
C LEU A 51 30.40 -39.43 5.33
N ARG A 52 29.28 -39.31 6.04
CA ARG A 52 28.42 -40.41 6.45
C ARG A 52 27.02 -40.20 5.93
N TRP A 53 26.47 -41.24 5.29
CA TRP A 53 25.13 -41.20 4.71
C TRP A 53 24.29 -42.34 5.27
N THR A 54 23.20 -42.01 5.96
CA THR A 54 22.25 -43.00 6.46
C THR A 54 21.04 -43.07 5.54
N VAL A 55 20.82 -44.24 4.98
CA VAL A 55 19.71 -44.55 4.07
C VAL A 55 18.78 -45.54 4.75
N ARG A 56 17.49 -45.24 4.80
CA ARG A 56 16.45 -46.22 5.12
C ARG A 56 16.01 -46.91 3.84
N ARG A 57 16.22 -48.23 3.81
CA ARG A 57 15.84 -49.05 2.68
C ARG A 57 14.33 -49.12 2.51
N SER A 58 13.89 -49.51 1.32
CA SER A 58 12.48 -49.81 1.00
C SER A 58 11.86 -50.87 1.94
N ASP A 59 12.67 -51.80 2.47
CA ASP A 59 12.26 -52.79 3.47
C ASP A 59 12.26 -52.28 4.92
N GLY A 60 12.60 -51.00 5.13
CA GLY A 60 12.64 -50.34 6.43
C GLY A 60 13.97 -50.47 7.18
N SER A 61 14.92 -51.30 6.72
CA SER A 61 16.22 -51.45 7.39
C SER A 61 17.17 -50.28 7.09
N PRO A 62 17.97 -49.81 8.07
CA PRO A 62 18.95 -48.75 7.84
C PRO A 62 20.24 -49.30 7.20
N LEU A 63 20.85 -48.51 6.33
CA LEU A 63 22.18 -48.73 5.75
C LEU A 63 23.01 -47.46 5.92
N GLU A 64 24.18 -47.58 6.54
CA GLU A 64 25.14 -46.48 6.63
C GLU A 64 26.23 -46.66 5.57
N LEU A 65 26.43 -45.62 4.77
CA LEU A 65 27.46 -45.52 3.75
C LEU A 65 28.46 -44.43 4.15
N ARG A 66 29.72 -44.58 3.71
CA ARG A 66 30.78 -43.63 4.05
C ARG A 66 31.66 -43.32 2.85
N ALA A 67 32.11 -42.07 2.77
CA ALA A 67 33.18 -41.64 1.89
C ALA A 67 34.11 -40.69 2.64
N ARG A 68 35.38 -40.64 2.24
CA ARG A 68 36.25 -39.53 2.65
C ARG A 68 35.98 -38.35 1.72
N LEU A 69 36.23 -37.13 2.19
CA LEU A 69 36.36 -36.01 1.29
C LEU A 69 37.80 -35.96 0.75
N TRP A 70 37.95 -35.53 -0.49
CA TRP A 70 39.24 -35.25 -1.12
C TRP A 70 39.04 -34.20 -2.21
N PRO A 71 40.04 -33.36 -2.50
CA PRO A 71 39.98 -32.47 -3.65
C PRO A 71 40.15 -33.28 -4.94
N HIS A 72 39.20 -33.16 -5.88
CA HIS A 72 39.34 -33.66 -7.24
C HIS A 72 38.87 -32.62 -8.25
N GLN A 73 39.54 -32.57 -9.43
CA GLN A 73 39.32 -31.53 -10.45
C GLN A 73 39.32 -30.11 -9.84
N ASN A 74 40.40 -29.76 -9.11
CA ASN A 74 40.56 -28.48 -8.43
C ASN A 74 39.40 -28.12 -7.47
N GLY A 75 38.81 -29.12 -6.80
CA GLY A 75 37.73 -28.90 -5.83
C GLY A 75 36.33 -28.87 -6.44
N ALA A 76 36.18 -29.11 -7.75
CA ALA A 76 34.88 -29.31 -8.38
C ALA A 76 34.15 -30.57 -7.88
N ILE A 77 34.91 -31.54 -7.34
CA ILE A 77 34.38 -32.73 -6.69
C ILE A 77 35.10 -32.89 -5.34
N SER A 78 34.31 -32.93 -4.26
CA SER A 78 34.77 -33.16 -2.89
C SER A 78 34.60 -34.61 -2.45
N TYR A 79 33.69 -35.37 -3.05
CA TYR A 79 33.44 -36.76 -2.66
C TYR A 79 32.95 -37.64 -3.81
N ARG A 80 33.17 -38.95 -3.66
CA ARG A 80 32.48 -40.01 -4.40
C ARG A 80 32.03 -41.09 -3.42
N LEU A 81 30.73 -41.32 -3.37
CA LEU A 81 30.06 -42.26 -2.50
C LEU A 81 29.42 -43.38 -3.31
N ASN A 82 29.82 -44.61 -3.02
CA ASN A 82 29.30 -45.80 -3.68
C ASN A 82 28.15 -46.39 -2.87
N VAL A 83 27.03 -46.62 -3.56
CA VAL A 83 25.87 -47.32 -3.03
C VAL A 83 25.90 -48.74 -3.57
N PRO A 84 26.25 -49.74 -2.74
CA PRO A 84 26.42 -51.10 -3.20
C PRO A 84 25.06 -51.79 -3.40
N HIS A 85 24.98 -52.61 -4.45
CA HIS A 85 23.74 -53.23 -4.90
C HIS A 85 23.85 -54.75 -5.04
N ALA A 86 22.74 -55.44 -4.83
CA ALA A 86 22.62 -56.87 -5.13
C ALA A 86 21.25 -57.17 -5.75
N ALA A 87 21.22 -58.03 -6.78
CA ALA A 87 19.98 -58.47 -7.39
C ALA A 87 19.27 -59.53 -6.54
N LEU A 88 17.96 -59.37 -6.36
CA LEU A 88 17.10 -60.36 -5.72
C LEU A 88 16.64 -61.41 -6.72
N ALA A 89 17.24 -62.61 -6.67
CA ALA A 89 16.67 -63.81 -7.27
C ALA A 89 15.73 -64.54 -6.29
N SER A 90 14.76 -65.29 -6.81
CA SER A 90 13.75 -65.97 -5.99
C SER A 90 14.40 -66.91 -4.96
N GLY A 91 14.14 -66.65 -3.67
CA GLY A 91 14.64 -67.45 -2.55
C GLY A 91 15.96 -66.97 -1.90
N LEU A 92 16.55 -65.84 -2.35
CA LEU A 92 17.77 -65.28 -1.75
C LEU A 92 17.49 -64.07 -0.85
N THR A 93 18.34 -63.88 0.16
CA THR A 93 18.34 -62.69 1.04
C THR A 93 19.53 -61.81 0.68
N VAL A 94 19.32 -60.49 0.66
CA VAL A 94 20.38 -59.52 0.38
C VAL A 94 21.16 -59.26 1.65
N GLU A 95 22.49 -59.20 1.54
CA GLU A 95 23.34 -58.90 2.69
C GLU A 95 23.00 -57.54 3.32
N PRO A 96 23.14 -57.40 4.65
CA PRO A 96 22.89 -56.14 5.35
C PRO A 96 23.71 -54.94 4.88
N GLY A 97 24.71 -55.12 4.01
CA GLY A 97 25.50 -54.03 3.41
C GLY A 97 25.00 -53.54 2.05
N ASN A 98 24.05 -54.21 1.38
CA ASN A 98 23.66 -53.93 0.00
C ASN A 98 22.20 -53.43 -0.11
N ILE A 99 21.93 -52.55 -1.09
CA ILE A 99 20.54 -52.20 -1.45
C ILE A 99 20.03 -53.19 -2.50
N PRO A 100 18.87 -53.86 -2.26
CA PRO A 100 18.27 -54.78 -3.21
C PRO A 100 17.87 -54.09 -4.52
N LEU A 101 18.25 -54.66 -5.68
CA LEU A 101 17.69 -54.29 -6.97
C LEU A 101 16.54 -55.22 -7.35
N ARG A 102 15.38 -54.62 -7.61
CA ARG A 102 14.17 -55.31 -8.09
C ARG A 102 13.84 -54.89 -9.51
N SER A 103 12.97 -55.65 -10.17
CA SER A 103 12.45 -55.31 -11.50
C SER A 103 11.57 -54.05 -11.49
N THR A 104 10.90 -53.76 -10.37
CA THR A 104 10.11 -52.55 -10.14
C THR A 104 10.94 -51.49 -9.41
N PRO A 105 10.84 -50.19 -9.78
CA PRO A 105 11.45 -49.10 -9.03
C PRO A 105 11.02 -49.03 -7.57
N GLU A 106 12.00 -48.88 -6.69
CA GLU A 106 11.80 -48.64 -5.26
C GLU A 106 12.59 -47.40 -4.82
N THR A 107 11.95 -46.53 -4.06
CA THR A 107 12.57 -45.33 -3.48
C THR A 107 13.28 -45.68 -2.18
N GLN A 108 14.56 -45.32 -2.12
CA GLN A 108 15.40 -45.39 -0.93
C GLN A 108 15.40 -44.01 -0.28
N VAL A 109 15.19 -43.92 1.04
CA VAL A 109 15.05 -42.63 1.73
C VAL A 109 16.35 -42.29 2.44
N ILE A 110 16.92 -41.12 2.16
CA ILE A 110 18.03 -40.55 2.90
C ILE A 110 17.48 -40.00 4.22
N THR A 111 17.93 -40.54 5.35
CA THR A 111 17.47 -40.08 6.67
C THR A 111 18.43 -39.13 7.35
N GLN A 112 19.73 -39.20 7.02
CA GLN A 112 20.75 -38.34 7.61
C GLN A 112 21.98 -38.26 6.72
N ILE A 113 22.57 -37.07 6.60
CA ILE A 113 23.89 -36.84 6.02
C ILE A 113 24.73 -36.11 7.06
N THR A 114 25.96 -36.53 7.32
CA THR A 114 26.89 -35.77 8.16
C THR A 114 28.28 -35.71 7.55
N ILE A 115 28.96 -34.58 7.78
CA ILE A 115 30.40 -34.40 7.52
C ILE A 115 31.06 -34.24 8.89
N ASP A 116 31.92 -35.19 9.25
CA ASP A 116 32.59 -35.25 10.56
C ASP A 116 31.65 -35.12 11.77
N GLY A 117 30.42 -35.63 11.61
CA GLY A 117 29.38 -35.61 12.64
C GLY A 117 28.49 -34.36 12.63
N ILE A 118 28.83 -33.34 11.84
CA ILE A 118 28.00 -32.15 11.65
C ILE A 118 26.94 -32.47 10.58
N PRO A 119 25.64 -32.22 10.85
CA PRO A 119 24.58 -32.41 9.87
C PRO A 119 24.84 -31.63 8.59
N ALA A 120 24.77 -32.34 7.46
CA ALA A 120 24.83 -31.76 6.13
C ALA A 120 23.49 -31.91 5.43
N ARG A 121 23.21 -31.02 4.49
CA ARG A 121 22.00 -31.01 3.67
C ARG A 121 22.35 -31.05 2.19
N VAL A 122 21.42 -31.50 1.36
CA VAL A 122 21.58 -31.46 -0.10
C VAL A 122 21.49 -30.01 -0.56
N ALA A 123 22.47 -29.57 -1.35
CA ALA A 123 22.48 -28.24 -1.92
C ALA A 123 21.27 -28.03 -2.84
N GLY A 124 20.60 -26.88 -2.71
CA GLY A 124 19.39 -26.59 -3.48
C GLY A 124 18.16 -27.44 -3.10
N GLY A 125 18.17 -28.09 -1.93
CA GLY A 125 16.97 -28.71 -1.33
C GLY A 125 16.49 -30.00 -1.97
N GLY A 126 17.35 -30.74 -2.70
CA GLY A 126 16.97 -31.97 -3.38
C GLY A 126 16.35 -33.06 -2.47
N ASN A 127 15.52 -33.93 -3.08
CA ASN A 127 14.79 -34.99 -2.40
C ASN A 127 15.66 -35.82 -1.43
N ALA A 128 15.10 -36.10 -0.26
CA ALA A 128 15.65 -37.02 0.74
C ALA A 128 15.51 -38.49 0.31
N GLY A 129 15.80 -38.83 -0.95
CA GLY A 129 15.77 -40.20 -1.46
C GLY A 129 16.13 -40.35 -2.94
N PHE A 130 16.40 -41.59 -3.36
CA PHE A 130 16.74 -41.96 -4.74
C PHE A 130 16.06 -43.26 -5.16
N GLU A 131 15.76 -43.41 -6.45
CA GLU A 131 15.14 -44.63 -6.98
C GLU A 131 16.18 -45.71 -7.31
N THR A 132 15.83 -46.95 -7.04
CA THR A 132 16.63 -48.14 -7.36
C THR A 132 15.80 -49.16 -8.12
N ALA A 133 16.34 -49.72 -9.20
CA ALA A 133 15.72 -50.76 -10.01
C ALA A 133 16.79 -51.46 -10.86
N GLN A 134 16.52 -52.69 -11.31
CA GLN A 134 17.40 -53.43 -12.22
C GLN A 134 17.68 -52.67 -13.52
N ILE A 135 16.71 -51.87 -14.01
CA ILE A 135 16.87 -51.02 -15.21
C ILE A 135 17.74 -49.77 -14.96
N ARG A 136 17.94 -49.39 -13.70
CA ARG A 136 18.75 -48.23 -13.26
C ARG A 136 20.09 -48.63 -12.64
N ARG A 137 20.53 -49.89 -12.80
CA ARG A 137 21.83 -50.36 -12.28
C ARG A 137 22.98 -49.53 -12.87
N ALA A 138 24.04 -49.32 -12.10
CA ALA A 138 25.17 -48.44 -12.47
C ALA A 138 24.81 -46.95 -12.68
N ALA A 139 23.73 -46.46 -12.07
CA ALA A 139 23.39 -45.03 -12.15
C ALA A 139 24.47 -44.16 -11.50
N THR A 140 24.66 -42.96 -12.04
CA THR A 140 25.56 -41.96 -11.46
C THR A 140 24.78 -40.67 -11.26
N HIS A 141 24.86 -40.09 -10.07
CA HIS A 141 24.17 -38.88 -9.67
C HIS A 141 25.19 -37.86 -9.13
N ARG A 142 25.10 -36.62 -9.60
CA ARG A 142 25.75 -35.51 -8.91
C ARG A 142 24.84 -35.02 -7.79
N LEU A 143 25.39 -34.83 -6.60
CA LEU A 143 24.69 -34.34 -5.43
C LEU A 143 25.67 -33.47 -4.64
N ASP A 144 25.47 -32.16 -4.66
CA ASP A 144 26.29 -31.25 -3.87
C ASP A 144 25.70 -31.16 -2.45
N LEU A 145 26.55 -31.01 -1.44
CA LEU A 145 26.18 -31.02 -0.03
C LEU A 145 26.60 -29.71 0.63
N GLU A 146 25.85 -29.28 1.62
CA GLU A 146 26.14 -28.09 2.42
C GLU A 146 26.26 -28.46 3.88
N VAL A 147 27.21 -27.83 4.57
CA VAL A 147 27.41 -28.03 6.01
C VAL A 147 27.71 -26.68 6.67
N PRO A 148 27.00 -26.31 7.74
CA PRO A 148 27.11 -24.99 8.35
C PRO A 148 28.33 -24.91 9.27
N ILE A 149 29.50 -24.74 8.66
CA ILE A 149 30.79 -24.59 9.37
C ILE A 149 31.47 -23.30 8.95
N GLU A 150 32.12 -22.63 9.90
CA GLU A 150 33.03 -21.52 9.61
C GLU A 150 34.33 -22.06 9.00
N ALA A 151 34.93 -21.29 8.09
CA ALA A 151 36.24 -21.57 7.56
C ALA A 151 37.27 -21.43 8.69
N PRO A 152 38.01 -22.49 9.06
CA PRO A 152 39.09 -22.36 10.01
C PRO A 152 40.17 -21.44 9.43
N ASP A 153 40.52 -20.40 10.18
CA ASP A 153 41.60 -19.47 9.90
C ASP A 153 42.38 -19.36 11.21
N ARG A 154 43.45 -20.14 11.33
CA ARG A 154 44.14 -20.40 12.60
C ARG A 154 44.99 -19.23 13.04
N ASP A 155 45.52 -18.46 12.11
CA ASP A 155 46.40 -17.33 12.37
C ASP A 155 45.70 -15.96 12.19
N GLY A 156 44.47 -15.96 11.67
CA GLY A 156 43.55 -14.83 11.65
C GLY A 156 43.87 -13.81 10.57
N ASP A 157 44.54 -14.23 9.49
CA ASP A 157 45.01 -13.35 8.43
C ASP A 157 43.99 -13.15 7.29
N GLY A 158 42.88 -13.88 7.34
CA GLY A 158 41.79 -13.83 6.38
C GLY A 158 41.88 -14.87 5.26
N LEU A 159 42.90 -15.71 5.24
CA LEU A 159 43.01 -16.90 4.40
C LEU A 159 42.64 -18.16 5.21
N PRO A 160 41.77 -19.04 4.70
CA PRO A 160 41.46 -20.27 5.41
C PRO A 160 42.58 -21.32 5.34
N ASP A 161 42.82 -22.00 6.47
CA ASP A 161 43.82 -23.07 6.63
C ASP A 161 43.78 -24.11 5.48
N TRP A 162 42.58 -24.47 5.02
CA TRP A 162 42.39 -25.49 3.98
C TRP A 162 42.85 -25.02 2.58
N TRP A 163 42.68 -23.73 2.29
CA TRP A 163 43.04 -23.14 1.00
C TRP A 163 44.55 -22.91 0.94
N GLU A 164 45.11 -22.42 2.04
CA GLU A 164 46.54 -22.33 2.28
C GLU A 164 47.23 -23.69 2.15
N ALA A 165 46.70 -24.72 2.82
CA ALA A 165 47.22 -26.09 2.72
C ALA A 165 47.14 -26.67 1.30
N LEU A 166 46.15 -26.25 0.50
CA LEU A 166 46.01 -26.68 -0.91
C LEU A 166 47.16 -26.14 -1.79
N TYR A 167 47.69 -24.96 -1.46
CA TYR A 167 48.64 -24.23 -2.31
C TYR A 167 50.03 -23.99 -1.69
N GLY A 168 50.33 -24.57 -0.53
CA GLY A 168 51.72 -24.63 -0.03
C GLY A 168 51.92 -24.47 1.48
N GLY A 169 50.86 -24.36 2.27
CA GLY A 169 50.90 -24.08 3.71
C GLY A 169 50.50 -22.63 4.00
N ASP A 170 50.88 -22.11 5.18
CA ASP A 170 50.62 -20.74 5.67
C ASP A 170 51.09 -19.68 4.64
N LEU A 171 50.13 -19.16 3.87
CA LEU A 171 50.33 -18.21 2.76
C LEU A 171 50.01 -16.82 3.27
N ARG A 172 50.85 -15.82 2.96
CA ARG A 172 50.54 -14.45 3.39
C ARG A 172 49.50 -13.81 2.49
N PRO A 173 48.51 -13.05 3.00
CA PRO A 173 47.40 -12.54 2.19
C PRO A 173 47.82 -11.49 1.15
N GLY A 174 48.95 -10.81 1.39
CA GLY A 174 49.49 -9.76 0.54
C GLY A 174 50.57 -10.19 -0.46
N ASP A 175 50.96 -11.47 -0.46
CA ASP A 175 51.95 -11.98 -1.41
C ASP A 175 51.28 -12.29 -2.77
N ASP A 176 52.07 -12.20 -3.86
CA ASP A 176 51.69 -12.50 -5.25
C ASP A 176 52.76 -13.45 -5.84
N PRO A 177 52.62 -14.77 -5.64
CA PRO A 177 53.66 -15.74 -5.99
C PRO A 177 53.85 -15.99 -7.49
N ASP A 178 52.82 -15.81 -8.30
CA ASP A 178 52.85 -16.05 -9.76
C ASP A 178 52.99 -14.77 -10.60
N GLY A 179 52.94 -13.60 -9.94
CA GLY A 179 53.26 -12.30 -10.50
C GLY A 179 52.22 -11.81 -11.50
N ASP A 180 50.97 -12.26 -11.41
CA ASP A 180 49.89 -11.81 -12.27
C ASP A 180 49.29 -10.47 -11.82
N GLY A 181 49.50 -10.08 -10.57
CA GLY A 181 49.06 -8.82 -9.97
C GLY A 181 47.93 -8.99 -8.95
N TRP A 182 47.44 -10.20 -8.70
CA TRP A 182 46.51 -10.51 -7.63
C TRP A 182 47.25 -11.06 -6.41
N THR A 183 46.92 -10.55 -5.22
CA THR A 183 47.48 -11.12 -3.99
C THR A 183 46.77 -12.44 -3.64
N ASN A 184 47.37 -13.26 -2.77
CA ASN A 184 46.74 -14.49 -2.28
C ASN A 184 45.32 -14.27 -1.74
N LEU A 185 45.06 -13.14 -1.09
CA LEU A 185 43.71 -12.77 -0.63
C LEU A 185 42.75 -12.47 -1.78
N GLU A 186 43.21 -11.84 -2.85
CA GLU A 186 42.40 -11.55 -4.03
C GLU A 186 42.14 -12.83 -4.83
N GLU A 187 43.13 -13.70 -4.93
CA GLU A 187 43.05 -15.05 -5.48
C GLU A 187 42.02 -15.91 -4.75
N TYR A 188 42.12 -16.00 -3.41
CA TYR A 188 41.11 -16.64 -2.59
C TYR A 188 39.74 -16.01 -2.81
N ARG A 189 39.69 -14.68 -2.95
CA ARG A 189 38.43 -13.99 -3.22
C ARG A 189 37.83 -14.39 -4.55
N ARG A 190 38.63 -14.61 -5.58
CA ARG A 190 38.16 -14.92 -6.93
C ARG A 190 37.92 -16.42 -7.15
N GLY A 191 38.42 -17.25 -6.24
CA GLY A 191 38.34 -18.71 -6.32
C GLY A 191 39.45 -19.31 -7.18
N SER A 192 40.58 -18.62 -7.32
CA SER A 192 41.72 -19.01 -8.14
C SER A 192 42.84 -19.69 -7.38
N ASN A 193 43.88 -20.02 -8.15
CA ASN A 193 45.06 -20.72 -7.68
C ASN A 193 46.22 -19.74 -7.65
N PRO A 194 46.76 -19.40 -6.47
CA PRO A 194 47.79 -18.35 -6.28
C PRO A 194 49.17 -18.71 -6.85
N LEU A 195 49.27 -19.86 -7.51
CA LEU A 195 50.46 -20.35 -8.19
C LEU A 195 50.29 -20.38 -9.72
N VAL A 196 49.13 -19.95 -10.23
CA VAL A 196 48.76 -19.98 -11.64
C VAL A 196 48.51 -18.56 -12.11
N ASN A 197 49.40 -18.08 -12.97
CA ASN A 197 49.28 -16.76 -13.56
C ASN A 197 47.97 -16.63 -14.37
N ASP A 198 47.04 -15.82 -13.86
CA ASP A 198 45.69 -15.65 -14.42
C ASP A 198 45.61 -14.51 -15.44
N ARG A 199 46.73 -14.04 -16.01
CA ARG A 199 46.70 -13.18 -17.21
C ARG A 199 46.26 -13.91 -18.48
N HIS A 200 46.18 -15.24 -18.42
CA HIS A 200 45.61 -16.03 -19.49
C HIS A 200 44.13 -16.29 -19.22
N PRO A 201 43.21 -15.89 -20.11
CA PRO A 201 41.80 -15.97 -19.82
C PRO A 201 41.34 -17.41 -19.68
N THR A 202 40.69 -17.75 -18.57
CA THR A 202 40.13 -19.08 -18.31
C THR A 202 38.63 -19.01 -18.11
N LEU A 203 37.87 -19.83 -18.86
CA LEU A 203 36.42 -19.95 -18.67
C LEU A 203 36.13 -20.79 -17.42
N LEU A 204 35.41 -20.21 -16.46
CA LEU A 204 35.03 -20.89 -15.22
C LEU A 204 33.65 -21.54 -15.32
N THR A 205 32.73 -20.95 -16.07
CA THR A 205 31.39 -21.52 -16.25
C THR A 205 31.44 -22.74 -17.16
N THR A 206 31.14 -23.91 -16.60
CA THR A 206 31.01 -25.17 -17.35
C THR A 206 29.56 -25.62 -17.49
N ARG A 207 28.64 -25.04 -16.72
CA ARG A 207 27.21 -25.41 -16.72
C ARG A 207 26.35 -24.18 -16.48
N LEU A 208 25.16 -24.20 -17.07
CA LEU A 208 24.09 -23.23 -16.86
C LEU A 208 22.78 -23.95 -16.63
N ARG A 209 21.94 -23.43 -15.74
CA ARG A 209 20.54 -23.84 -15.65
C ARG A 209 19.71 -22.99 -16.60
N ALA A 210 18.83 -23.63 -17.38
CA ALA A 210 17.94 -22.96 -18.30
C ALA A 210 16.51 -23.45 -18.17
N TYR A 211 15.55 -22.57 -18.45
CA TYR A 211 14.13 -22.86 -18.38
C TYR A 211 13.58 -23.10 -19.77
N ALA A 212 12.99 -24.28 -19.96
CA ALA A 212 12.39 -24.65 -21.24
C ALA A 212 11.22 -23.71 -21.59
N ASP A 213 10.95 -23.59 -22.88
CA ASP A 213 9.80 -22.86 -23.42
C ASP A 213 9.78 -21.36 -23.07
N GLY A 214 10.94 -20.80 -22.73
CA GLY A 214 11.09 -19.42 -22.30
C GLY A 214 12.45 -18.84 -22.65
N THR A 215 12.83 -17.77 -21.95
CA THR A 215 14.12 -17.09 -22.06
C THR A 215 14.89 -17.18 -20.74
N THR A 216 16.13 -17.65 -20.81
CA THR A 216 17.07 -17.69 -19.68
C THR A 216 18.23 -16.76 -19.99
N GLY A 217 18.66 -15.95 -19.02
CA GLY A 217 19.92 -15.24 -19.09
C GLY A 217 21.12 -16.19 -19.05
N VAL A 218 22.19 -15.85 -19.76
CA VAL A 218 23.40 -16.68 -19.85
C VAL A 218 24.49 -16.02 -19.02
N LEU A 219 24.84 -16.64 -17.89
CA LEU A 219 25.87 -16.17 -16.97
C LEU A 219 27.21 -16.85 -17.29
N LEU A 220 28.16 -16.12 -17.84
CA LEU A 220 29.52 -16.64 -18.07
C LEU A 220 30.50 -15.96 -17.13
N ARG A 221 31.32 -16.77 -16.45
CA ARG A 221 32.42 -16.33 -15.61
C ARG A 221 33.74 -16.65 -16.27
N VAL A 222 34.65 -15.71 -16.16
CA VAL A 222 36.02 -15.77 -16.66
C VAL A 222 36.96 -15.31 -15.57
N GLN A 223 38.09 -15.98 -15.50
CA GLN A 223 39.28 -15.63 -14.76
C GLN A 223 40.22 -14.91 -15.72
N ASP A 224 40.52 -13.63 -15.46
CA ASP A 224 41.54 -12.87 -16.19
C ASP A 224 42.00 -11.66 -15.35
N ALA A 225 43.32 -11.55 -15.11
CA ALA A 225 43.90 -10.59 -14.16
C ALA A 225 44.21 -9.20 -14.73
N ASP A 226 44.48 -9.09 -16.04
CA ASP A 226 44.93 -7.86 -16.68
C ASP A 226 43.97 -7.30 -17.75
N SER A 227 42.92 -8.04 -18.12
CA SER A 227 41.94 -7.62 -19.11
C SER A 227 40.71 -6.95 -18.49
N THR A 228 40.20 -5.93 -19.17
CA THR A 228 38.87 -5.38 -18.85
C THR A 228 37.75 -6.27 -19.40
N PRO A 229 36.53 -6.25 -18.84
CA PRO A 229 35.41 -7.04 -19.37
C PRO A 229 35.09 -6.78 -20.85
N GLY A 230 35.41 -5.60 -21.38
CA GLY A 230 35.21 -5.28 -22.80
C GLY A 230 36.28 -5.86 -23.73
N SER A 231 37.43 -6.26 -23.19
CA SER A 231 38.57 -6.79 -23.96
C SER A 231 38.59 -8.33 -23.98
N LEU A 232 37.83 -8.95 -23.09
CA LEU A 232 37.55 -10.39 -23.09
C LEU A 232 36.45 -10.71 -24.10
N VAL A 233 36.84 -11.35 -25.20
CA VAL A 233 35.98 -11.63 -26.36
C VAL A 233 35.73 -13.14 -26.48
N TYR A 234 34.46 -13.51 -26.43
CA TYR A 234 33.96 -14.84 -26.72
C TYR A 234 33.65 -14.97 -28.21
N THR A 235 33.97 -16.12 -28.80
CA THR A 235 33.58 -16.54 -30.15
C THR A 235 32.81 -17.85 -30.04
N ILE A 236 31.60 -17.91 -30.61
CA ILE A 236 30.82 -19.16 -30.61
C ILE A 236 31.44 -20.15 -31.59
N THR A 237 31.80 -21.34 -31.12
CA THR A 237 32.34 -22.42 -31.97
C THR A 237 31.31 -23.52 -32.22
N ARG A 238 30.33 -23.68 -31.33
CA ARG A 238 29.19 -24.61 -31.51
C ARG A 238 27.93 -24.06 -30.85
N LEU A 239 26.81 -24.05 -31.56
CA LEU A 239 25.52 -23.60 -31.03
C LEU A 239 24.82 -24.69 -30.18
N PRO A 240 23.96 -24.30 -29.23
CA PRO A 240 23.15 -25.25 -28.48
C PRO A 240 22.06 -25.87 -29.37
N ALA A 241 21.78 -27.16 -29.17
CA ALA A 241 20.70 -27.84 -29.88
C ALA A 241 19.33 -27.45 -29.27
N GLY A 242 18.39 -27.04 -30.12
CA GLY A 242 17.00 -26.76 -29.70
C GLY A 242 16.77 -25.40 -29.04
N ALA A 243 17.76 -24.51 -29.03
CA ALA A 243 17.65 -23.16 -28.51
C ALA A 243 18.57 -22.20 -29.27
N ASP A 244 18.22 -20.91 -29.26
CA ASP A 244 18.99 -19.85 -29.88
C ASP A 244 19.75 -19.05 -28.80
N LEU A 245 21.03 -18.78 -29.03
CA LEU A 245 21.76 -17.76 -28.29
C LEU A 245 21.49 -16.40 -28.92
N VAL A 246 21.08 -15.43 -28.11
CA VAL A 246 20.65 -14.11 -28.56
C VAL A 246 21.39 -13.04 -27.75
N LEU A 247 21.99 -12.08 -28.46
CA LEU A 247 22.57 -10.89 -27.86
C LEU A 247 21.55 -9.75 -27.93
N ARG A 248 21.05 -9.33 -26.76
CA ARG A 248 20.08 -8.27 -26.61
C ARG A 248 20.66 -6.91 -26.96
N ASN A 249 19.85 -6.06 -27.57
CA ASN A 249 20.22 -4.66 -27.90
C ASN A 249 21.50 -4.53 -28.76
N ALA A 250 21.85 -5.56 -29.53
CA ALA A 250 23.03 -5.59 -30.38
C ALA A 250 22.92 -4.65 -31.60
N HIS A 251 21.71 -4.33 -32.05
CA HIS A 251 21.48 -3.45 -33.19
C HIS A 251 20.82 -2.13 -32.79
N PRO A 252 21.21 -1.00 -33.41
CA PRO A 252 20.65 0.32 -33.10
C PRO A 252 19.25 0.55 -33.68
N GLN A 253 18.61 -0.46 -34.26
CA GLN A 253 17.33 -0.31 -34.96
C GLN A 253 16.20 -0.96 -34.14
N PRO A 254 15.10 -0.23 -33.88
CA PRO A 254 14.02 -0.71 -33.01
C PRO A 254 13.22 -1.90 -33.58
N ALA A 255 13.37 -2.22 -34.87
CA ALA A 255 12.67 -3.35 -35.48
C ALA A 255 13.35 -4.71 -35.25
N SER A 256 14.65 -4.73 -34.93
CA SER A 256 15.40 -5.95 -34.63
C SER A 256 16.54 -5.63 -33.65
N PRO A 257 16.22 -5.17 -32.43
CA PRO A 257 17.23 -4.73 -31.48
C PRO A 257 18.15 -5.87 -31.02
N ASP A 258 17.61 -7.08 -30.99
CA ASP A 258 18.32 -8.29 -30.60
C ASP A 258 18.93 -9.00 -31.82
N ALA A 259 20.07 -9.68 -31.61
CA ALA A 259 20.77 -10.44 -32.63
C ALA A 259 20.90 -11.92 -32.23
N VAL A 260 20.33 -12.82 -33.04
CA VAL A 260 20.59 -14.25 -32.91
C VAL A 260 22.04 -14.52 -33.32
N LEU A 261 22.80 -15.17 -32.45
CA LEU A 261 24.22 -15.42 -32.63
C LEU A 261 24.45 -16.72 -33.41
N GLY A 262 25.30 -16.65 -34.42
CA GLY A 262 25.76 -17.81 -35.20
C GLY A 262 27.16 -18.27 -34.81
N VAL A 263 27.61 -19.41 -35.36
CA VAL A 263 29.01 -19.84 -35.23
C VAL A 263 29.94 -18.79 -35.84
N GLY A 264 31.00 -18.44 -35.11
CA GLY A 264 31.98 -17.41 -35.46
C GLY A 264 31.59 -15.99 -35.05
N VAL A 265 30.36 -15.76 -34.55
CA VAL A 265 29.97 -14.46 -34.00
C VAL A 265 30.57 -14.27 -32.62
N THR A 266 30.93 -13.02 -32.31
CA THR A 266 31.59 -12.64 -31.07
C THR A 266 30.72 -11.78 -30.16
N PHE A 267 30.95 -11.88 -28.85
CA PHE A 267 30.43 -10.98 -27.81
C PHE A 267 31.48 -10.84 -26.70
N THR A 268 31.31 -9.90 -25.78
CA THR A 268 32.29 -9.58 -24.74
C THR A 268 31.83 -10.03 -23.35
N GLN A 269 32.76 -10.11 -22.39
CA GLN A 269 32.38 -10.31 -20.98
C GLN A 269 31.53 -9.14 -20.45
N ARG A 270 31.73 -7.93 -20.95
CA ARG A 270 30.85 -6.78 -20.65
C ARG A 270 29.40 -7.06 -21.07
N ASP A 271 29.19 -7.63 -22.26
CA ASP A 271 27.83 -7.99 -22.70
C ASP A 271 27.16 -9.01 -21.78
N VAL A 272 27.93 -9.94 -21.20
CA VAL A 272 27.43 -10.93 -20.24
C VAL A 272 27.04 -10.25 -18.92
N LEU A 273 27.93 -9.41 -18.36
CA LEU A 273 27.72 -8.72 -17.09
C LEU A 273 26.59 -7.69 -17.14
N ASP A 274 26.37 -7.08 -18.31
CA ASP A 274 25.25 -6.16 -18.57
C ASP A 274 23.95 -6.92 -18.94
N GLY A 275 23.93 -8.25 -18.76
CA GLY A 275 22.74 -9.09 -18.91
C GLY A 275 22.23 -9.15 -20.34
N ARG A 276 23.08 -8.97 -21.34
CA ARG A 276 22.65 -8.91 -22.75
C ARG A 276 22.63 -10.27 -23.41
N LEU A 277 23.33 -11.27 -22.91
CA LEU A 277 23.32 -12.61 -23.51
C LEU A 277 22.18 -13.45 -22.93
N VAL A 278 21.28 -13.93 -23.78
CA VAL A 278 20.16 -14.79 -23.39
C VAL A 278 20.07 -16.04 -24.27
N LEU A 279 19.53 -17.10 -23.70
CA LEU A 279 19.18 -18.35 -24.34
C LEU A 279 17.66 -18.42 -24.51
N VAL A 280 17.19 -18.56 -25.74
CA VAL A 280 15.76 -18.62 -26.08
C VAL A 280 15.42 -20.03 -26.54
N HIS A 281 14.48 -20.68 -25.86
CA HIS A 281 13.99 -22.01 -26.23
C HIS A 281 12.52 -21.95 -26.61
N THR A 282 12.19 -22.23 -27.87
CA THR A 282 10.81 -22.24 -28.36
C THR A 282 10.35 -23.66 -28.65
N GLY A 283 9.52 -24.24 -27.76
CA GLY A 283 8.72 -25.44 -28.01
C GLY A 283 9.49 -26.64 -28.58
N GLY A 284 9.91 -27.55 -27.71
CA GLY A 284 10.70 -28.73 -28.11
C GLY A 284 10.83 -29.79 -27.03
N ALA A 285 11.46 -30.92 -27.37
CA ALA A 285 11.90 -31.91 -26.40
C ALA A 285 13.14 -31.40 -25.66
N VAL A 286 13.08 -31.43 -24.33
CA VAL A 286 14.25 -31.15 -23.48
C VAL A 286 15.13 -32.40 -23.42
N GLY A 287 16.38 -32.25 -23.87
CA GLY A 287 17.46 -33.23 -23.75
C GLY A 287 18.75 -32.53 -23.31
N PRO A 288 19.82 -33.28 -22.98
CA PRO A 288 21.10 -32.65 -22.65
C PRO A 288 21.54 -31.73 -23.80
N GLY A 289 21.78 -30.46 -23.48
CA GLY A 289 22.23 -29.45 -24.43
C GLY A 289 23.59 -28.90 -24.01
N SER A 290 24.36 -28.39 -24.97
CA SER A 290 25.57 -27.63 -24.68
C SER A 290 26.00 -26.80 -25.88
N PHE A 291 26.70 -25.71 -25.62
CA PHE A 291 27.33 -24.89 -26.64
C PHE A 291 28.84 -24.79 -26.36
N GLU A 292 29.61 -24.46 -27.38
CA GLU A 292 31.06 -24.30 -27.25
C GLU A 292 31.45 -22.87 -27.61
N ILE A 293 32.42 -22.35 -26.85
CA ILE A 293 32.96 -21.01 -27.01
C ILE A 293 34.48 -21.05 -26.98
N SER A 294 35.08 -20.08 -27.69
CA SER A 294 36.50 -19.76 -27.61
C SER A 294 36.65 -18.35 -27.04
N LEU A 295 37.43 -18.21 -25.99
CA LEU A 295 37.66 -16.97 -25.25
C LEU A 295 39.08 -16.46 -25.51
N ARG A 296 39.21 -15.17 -25.79
CA ARG A 296 40.48 -14.46 -25.96
C ARG A 296 40.44 -13.12 -25.25
N ASP A 297 41.61 -12.65 -24.86
CA ASP A 297 41.91 -11.32 -24.35
C ASP A 297 42.53 -10.44 -25.44
N GLU A 298 42.95 -9.22 -25.07
CA GLU A 298 43.64 -8.29 -25.98
C GLU A 298 45.05 -8.72 -26.38
N ASN A 299 45.68 -9.66 -25.65
CA ASN A 299 47.04 -10.09 -25.93
C ASN A 299 47.06 -11.24 -26.95
N PRO A 300 47.47 -11.00 -28.21
CA PRO A 300 47.44 -12.02 -29.25
C PRO A 300 48.43 -13.18 -29.02
N ALA A 301 49.37 -13.04 -28.08
CA ALA A 301 50.28 -14.11 -27.69
C ALA A 301 49.62 -15.16 -26.79
N HIS A 302 48.53 -14.79 -26.09
CA HIS A 302 47.79 -15.69 -25.25
C HIS A 302 46.94 -16.64 -26.12
N GLN A 303 46.98 -17.93 -25.78
CA GLN A 303 46.17 -18.92 -26.47
C GLN A 303 44.71 -18.76 -26.08
N ALA A 304 43.80 -18.99 -27.03
CA ALA A 304 42.39 -18.95 -26.71
C ALA A 304 41.99 -20.13 -25.82
N ALA A 305 41.28 -19.86 -24.73
CA ALA A 305 40.64 -20.90 -23.94
C ALA A 305 39.38 -21.36 -24.67
N THR A 306 39.29 -22.66 -24.98
CA THR A 306 38.07 -23.26 -25.53
C THR A 306 37.33 -24.00 -24.43
N GLY A 307 36.03 -23.76 -24.30
CA GLY A 307 35.20 -24.38 -23.27
C GLY A 307 33.85 -24.86 -23.82
N THR A 308 33.34 -25.92 -23.21
CA THR A 308 31.98 -26.41 -23.41
C THR A 308 31.15 -25.98 -22.22
N VAL A 309 30.00 -25.36 -22.47
CA VAL A 309 29.03 -25.00 -21.44
C VAL A 309 27.81 -25.91 -21.58
N ASP A 310 27.60 -26.76 -20.58
CA ASP A 310 26.44 -27.65 -20.50
C ASP A 310 25.19 -26.89 -20.07
N ILE A 311 24.05 -27.22 -20.69
CA ILE A 311 22.76 -26.62 -20.38
C ILE A 311 21.90 -27.67 -19.66
N GLU A 312 21.57 -27.37 -18.41
CA GLU A 312 20.61 -28.11 -17.62
C GLU A 312 19.22 -27.53 -17.80
N TRP A 313 18.41 -28.19 -18.63
CA TRP A 313 17.04 -27.77 -18.89
C TRP A 313 16.10 -28.14 -17.73
N TYR A 314 15.42 -27.15 -17.19
CA TYR A 314 14.30 -27.32 -16.28
C TYR A 314 12.97 -27.25 -17.04
N ARG A 315 12.16 -28.30 -16.84
CA ARG A 315 10.72 -28.34 -17.16
C ARG A 315 10.02 -29.12 -16.05
N PRO A 316 8.88 -28.65 -15.52
CA PRO A 316 8.11 -29.42 -14.54
C PRO A 316 7.79 -30.82 -15.06
N ASN A 317 7.88 -31.82 -14.19
CA ASN A 317 7.52 -33.19 -14.53
C ASN A 317 6.01 -33.30 -14.81
N THR A 318 5.57 -34.42 -15.38
CA THR A 318 4.17 -34.64 -15.78
C THR A 318 3.18 -34.50 -14.61
N GLU A 319 3.58 -34.87 -13.39
CA GLU A 319 2.71 -34.78 -12.22
C GLU A 319 2.48 -33.33 -11.79
N VAL A 320 3.56 -32.56 -11.64
CA VAL A 320 3.49 -31.12 -11.32
C VAL A 320 2.77 -30.37 -12.44
N ALA A 321 3.09 -30.67 -13.71
CA ALA A 321 2.42 -30.09 -14.86
C ALA A 321 0.90 -30.38 -14.86
N ALA A 322 0.47 -31.59 -14.47
CA ALA A 322 -0.95 -31.94 -14.36
C ALA A 322 -1.66 -31.14 -13.26
N ARG A 323 -1.01 -30.92 -12.10
CA ARG A 323 -1.56 -30.08 -11.03
C ARG A 323 -1.66 -28.61 -11.47
N LEU A 324 -0.67 -28.13 -12.22
CA LEU A 324 -0.64 -26.78 -12.77
C LEU A 324 -1.68 -26.55 -13.87
N ALA A 325 -2.13 -27.59 -14.59
CA ALA A 325 -3.12 -27.46 -15.67
C ALA A 325 -4.48 -26.89 -15.20
N THR A 326 -4.72 -26.84 -13.89
CA THR A 326 -5.90 -26.19 -13.29
C THR A 326 -5.76 -24.68 -13.11
N HIS A 327 -4.55 -24.12 -13.30
CA HIS A 327 -4.26 -22.70 -13.23
C HIS A 327 -4.37 -22.09 -14.64
N GLY A 328 -5.02 -20.92 -14.74
CA GLY A 328 -5.19 -20.23 -16.01
C GLY A 328 -3.84 -19.75 -16.59
N PRO A 329 -3.69 -19.69 -17.93
CA PRO A 329 -2.48 -19.14 -18.55
C PRO A 329 -2.30 -17.66 -18.18
N GLY A 330 -1.05 -17.24 -17.97
CA GLY A 330 -0.69 -15.83 -17.72
C GLY A 330 -0.79 -15.36 -16.28
N SER A 331 -0.96 -16.26 -15.30
CA SER A 331 -0.80 -15.94 -13.88
C SER A 331 0.19 -16.88 -13.21
N ILE A 332 0.96 -16.35 -12.26
CA ILE A 332 1.92 -17.14 -11.48
C ILE A 332 1.18 -17.64 -10.23
N PRO A 333 1.12 -18.95 -9.99
CA PRO A 333 0.56 -19.45 -8.76
C PRO A 333 1.44 -19.06 -7.57
N GLY A 334 0.82 -18.63 -6.47
CA GLY A 334 1.54 -18.29 -5.23
C GLY A 334 2.33 -19.48 -4.67
N SER A 335 3.33 -19.21 -3.83
CA SER A 335 4.28 -20.22 -3.29
C SER A 335 3.63 -21.28 -2.39
N GLY A 336 2.37 -21.10 -1.97
CA GLY A 336 1.58 -22.06 -1.21
C GLY A 336 0.32 -22.49 -1.96
N GLY A 337 0.07 -23.80 -2.08
CA GLY A 337 -1.15 -24.34 -2.69
C GLY A 337 -1.05 -25.82 -3.06
N PRO A 338 -2.15 -26.46 -3.51
CA PRO A 338 -2.16 -27.88 -3.87
C PRO A 338 -1.14 -28.26 -4.96
N TRP A 339 -0.78 -27.31 -5.82
CA TRP A 339 0.21 -27.53 -6.88
C TRP A 339 1.63 -27.73 -6.31
N ALA A 340 1.98 -27.00 -5.26
CA ALA A 340 3.29 -27.04 -4.59
C ALA A 340 3.38 -28.19 -3.56
N ALA A 341 2.32 -28.99 -3.39
CA ALA A 341 2.28 -30.05 -2.40
C ALA A 341 3.41 -31.08 -2.61
N GLY A 342 4.26 -31.22 -1.60
CA GLY A 342 5.41 -32.14 -1.63
C GLY A 342 6.62 -31.62 -2.41
N LEU A 343 6.58 -30.39 -2.92
CA LEU A 343 7.75 -29.71 -3.45
C LEU A 343 8.51 -28.99 -2.32
N THR A 344 9.82 -28.95 -2.46
CA THR A 344 10.68 -28.07 -1.66
C THR A 344 10.55 -26.62 -2.11
N GLU A 345 11.07 -25.69 -1.30
CA GLU A 345 11.07 -24.26 -1.63
C GLU A 345 11.82 -23.97 -2.94
N ALA A 346 12.99 -24.59 -3.11
CA ALA A 346 13.78 -24.46 -4.34
C ALA A 346 13.04 -25.03 -5.57
N GLU A 347 12.35 -26.16 -5.44
CA GLU A 347 11.54 -26.71 -6.53
C GLU A 347 10.34 -25.82 -6.86
N THR A 348 9.69 -25.26 -5.84
CA THR A 348 8.59 -24.30 -5.98
C THR A 348 9.06 -23.07 -6.74
N GLN A 349 10.22 -22.52 -6.39
CA GLN A 349 10.82 -21.39 -7.09
C GLN A 349 11.14 -21.72 -8.54
N ARG A 350 11.70 -22.90 -8.84
CA ARG A 350 11.98 -23.33 -10.22
C ARG A 350 10.70 -23.44 -11.05
N VAL A 351 9.60 -23.94 -10.48
CA VAL A 351 8.30 -23.94 -11.16
C VAL A 351 7.84 -22.52 -11.45
N GLN A 352 7.95 -21.60 -10.47
CA GLN A 352 7.56 -20.21 -10.66
C GLN A 352 8.40 -19.52 -11.73
N ASN A 353 9.73 -19.70 -11.72
CA ASN A 353 10.65 -19.20 -12.73
C ASN A 353 10.31 -19.74 -14.13
N TYR A 354 9.99 -21.03 -14.25
CA TYR A 354 9.52 -21.63 -15.52
C TYR A 354 8.25 -20.94 -16.05
N LEU A 355 7.26 -20.72 -15.18
CA LEU A 355 6.00 -20.08 -15.58
C LEU A 355 6.19 -18.58 -15.89
N LEU A 356 7.00 -17.87 -15.09
CA LEU A 356 7.40 -16.49 -15.34
C LEU A 356 8.02 -16.33 -16.73
N SER A 357 8.95 -17.23 -17.07
CA SER A 357 9.62 -17.21 -18.36
C SER A 357 8.69 -17.54 -19.52
N ARG A 358 7.91 -18.63 -19.39
CA ARG A 358 7.06 -19.16 -20.47
C ARG A 358 5.81 -18.32 -20.71
N ASP A 359 5.09 -17.98 -19.64
CA ASP A 359 3.74 -17.41 -19.72
C ASP A 359 3.75 -15.88 -19.68
N LEU A 360 4.73 -15.28 -18.99
CA LEU A 360 4.86 -13.83 -18.83
C LEU A 360 6.05 -13.25 -19.59
N GLY A 361 6.83 -14.09 -20.28
CA GLY A 361 7.97 -13.64 -21.06
C GLY A 361 9.07 -13.01 -20.20
N ALA A 362 9.18 -13.36 -18.91
CA ALA A 362 10.28 -12.86 -18.09
C ALA A 362 11.63 -13.47 -18.55
N VAL A 363 12.73 -12.76 -18.33
CA VAL A 363 14.09 -13.34 -18.49
C VAL A 363 14.54 -13.83 -17.13
N ILE A 364 14.89 -15.12 -17.03
CA ILE A 364 15.34 -15.70 -15.76
C ILE A 364 16.87 -15.75 -15.73
N TRP A 365 17.46 -15.10 -14.74
CA TRP A 365 18.87 -15.19 -14.39
C TRP A 365 18.98 -16.04 -13.12
N ASP A 366 19.16 -17.35 -13.28
CA ASP A 366 19.25 -18.28 -12.13
C ASP A 366 20.71 -18.70 -11.91
N ALA A 367 21.31 -18.11 -10.89
CA ALA A 367 22.64 -18.42 -10.42
C ALA A 367 22.63 -19.28 -9.14
N GLY A 368 21.52 -19.91 -8.77
CA GLY A 368 21.36 -20.57 -7.47
C GLY A 368 22.28 -21.76 -7.16
N GLU A 369 23.12 -22.20 -8.11
CA GLU A 369 24.20 -23.18 -7.86
C GLU A 369 25.59 -22.54 -7.74
N GLU A 370 25.72 -21.25 -8.09
CA GLU A 370 26.97 -20.52 -8.00
C GLU A 370 27.33 -20.29 -6.53
N THR A 371 28.60 -20.53 -6.21
CA THR A 371 29.14 -20.42 -4.84
C THR A 371 29.99 -19.16 -4.65
N LEU A 372 30.32 -18.48 -5.74
CA LEU A 372 31.14 -17.28 -5.76
C LEU A 372 30.25 -16.05 -5.96
N ASP A 373 30.78 -14.90 -5.57
CA ASP A 373 30.15 -13.60 -5.77
C ASP A 373 29.84 -13.36 -7.26
N ILE A 374 28.62 -12.93 -7.53
CA ILE A 374 28.11 -12.56 -8.84
C ILE A 374 27.87 -11.06 -8.87
N ALA A 375 28.25 -10.43 -9.98
CA ALA A 375 27.80 -9.09 -10.31
C ALA A 375 27.02 -9.19 -11.62
N LEU A 376 25.73 -8.84 -11.57
CA LEU A 376 24.84 -8.88 -12.73
C LEU A 376 24.01 -7.59 -12.78
N ALA A 377 24.05 -6.95 -13.93
CA ALA A 377 23.13 -5.89 -14.31
C ALA A 377 22.33 -6.33 -15.54
N VAL A 378 21.18 -5.73 -15.76
CA VAL A 378 20.36 -5.94 -16.96
C VAL A 378 20.51 -4.73 -17.91
N PRO A 379 20.09 -4.84 -19.19
CA PRO A 379 20.49 -3.86 -20.20
C PRO A 379 20.09 -2.40 -19.95
N SER A 380 19.02 -2.12 -19.20
CA SER A 380 18.63 -0.74 -18.84
C SER A 380 19.07 -0.31 -17.43
N SER A 381 19.88 -1.11 -16.72
CA SER A 381 20.34 -0.78 -15.37
C SER A 381 21.04 0.58 -15.29
N GLY A 382 20.74 1.33 -14.22
CA GLY A 382 21.44 2.58 -13.87
C GLY A 382 21.10 3.79 -14.75
N ILE A 383 20.05 3.74 -15.57
CA ILE A 383 19.51 4.91 -16.27
C ILE A 383 18.24 5.41 -15.55
N ASP A 384 17.92 6.69 -15.70
CA ASP A 384 16.67 7.25 -15.16
C ASP A 384 15.50 7.07 -16.14
N ASP A 385 14.26 7.32 -15.70
CA ASP A 385 13.07 7.21 -16.57
C ASP A 385 13.16 8.10 -17.82
N ALA A 386 13.73 9.30 -17.70
CA ALA A 386 13.88 10.20 -18.83
C ALA A 386 14.76 9.59 -19.94
N ARG A 387 15.91 9.02 -19.58
CA ARG A 387 16.83 8.33 -20.50
C ARG A 387 16.26 6.98 -20.95
N TYR A 388 15.53 6.27 -20.10
CA TYR A 388 14.83 5.05 -20.51
C TYR A 388 13.86 5.33 -21.65
N GLN A 389 12.97 6.32 -21.52
CA GLN A 389 12.01 6.65 -22.57
C GLN A 389 12.70 7.20 -23.84
N SER A 390 13.64 8.13 -23.67
CA SER A 390 14.23 8.87 -24.81
C SER A 390 15.35 8.11 -25.54
N GLU A 391 16.14 7.30 -24.85
CA GLU A 391 17.28 6.59 -25.42
C GLU A 391 16.98 5.09 -25.60
N TYR A 392 16.60 4.41 -24.52
CA TYR A 392 16.49 2.95 -24.52
C TYR A 392 15.25 2.48 -25.29
N VAL A 393 14.05 2.92 -24.89
CA VAL A 393 12.77 2.48 -25.49
C VAL A 393 12.71 2.86 -26.98
N THR A 394 13.21 4.04 -27.33
CA THR A 394 13.24 4.50 -28.73
C THR A 394 14.13 3.61 -29.60
N ARG A 395 15.23 3.06 -29.06
CA ARG A 395 16.21 2.29 -29.81
C ARG A 395 15.95 0.78 -29.76
N PHE A 396 15.45 0.28 -28.64
CA PHE A 396 15.36 -1.15 -28.34
C PHE A 396 13.95 -1.65 -28.00
N GLY A 397 12.98 -0.75 -27.87
CA GLY A 397 11.66 -1.07 -27.34
C GLY A 397 11.66 -1.17 -25.82
N ARG A 398 10.49 -1.48 -25.26
CA ARG A 398 10.33 -1.64 -23.80
C ARG A 398 11.05 -2.88 -23.32
N GLU A 399 11.76 -2.75 -22.20
CA GLU A 399 12.38 -3.89 -21.56
C GLU A 399 11.31 -4.84 -20.97
N ARG A 400 11.65 -6.13 -20.93
CA ARG A 400 10.87 -7.19 -20.30
C ARG A 400 11.26 -7.30 -18.83
N ARG A 401 10.30 -7.71 -18.00
CA ARG A 401 10.55 -8.15 -16.61
C ARG A 401 11.72 -9.14 -16.54
N GLN A 402 12.61 -8.92 -15.59
CA GLN A 402 13.76 -9.75 -15.27
C GLN A 402 13.49 -10.44 -13.93
N VAL A 403 13.97 -11.67 -13.80
CA VAL A 403 13.98 -12.41 -12.54
C VAL A 403 15.45 -12.70 -12.24
N LEU A 404 16.01 -11.96 -11.29
CA LEU A 404 17.40 -12.07 -10.88
C LEU A 404 17.44 -12.92 -9.62
N GLN A 405 17.99 -14.11 -9.72
CA GLN A 405 18.25 -15.00 -8.61
C GLN A 405 19.75 -15.20 -8.49
N GLY A 406 20.33 -14.63 -7.42
CA GLY A 406 21.72 -14.80 -7.09
C GLY A 406 22.04 -16.24 -6.66
N GLY A 407 23.33 -16.45 -6.50
CA GLY A 407 23.92 -17.67 -5.98
C GLY A 407 24.02 -17.62 -4.47
N ARG A 408 25.17 -18.05 -3.97
CA ARG A 408 25.45 -18.20 -2.53
C ARG A 408 26.55 -17.25 -2.06
N GLY A 409 27.11 -16.47 -2.98
CA GLY A 409 28.16 -15.51 -2.73
C GLY A 409 27.57 -14.22 -2.16
N ARG A 410 28.38 -13.17 -2.18
CA ARG A 410 27.89 -11.80 -1.94
C ARG A 410 27.55 -11.18 -3.27
N ASP A 411 26.29 -11.27 -3.65
CA ASP A 411 25.87 -10.96 -5.00
C ASP A 411 25.45 -9.50 -5.12
N VAL A 412 25.73 -8.91 -6.27
CA VAL A 412 25.28 -7.58 -6.68
C VAL A 412 24.35 -7.77 -7.85
N LEU A 413 23.05 -7.61 -7.59
CA LEU A 413 21.99 -7.79 -8.57
C LEU A 413 21.34 -6.44 -8.86
N VAL A 414 21.35 -6.03 -10.13
CA VAL A 414 20.82 -4.73 -10.58
C VAL A 414 19.77 -4.98 -11.66
N GLY A 415 18.52 -4.67 -11.33
CA GLY A 415 17.38 -4.64 -12.24
C GLY A 415 17.42 -3.45 -13.20
N GLY A 416 16.37 -3.35 -14.01
CA GLY A 416 16.23 -2.39 -15.10
C GLY A 416 15.12 -1.40 -14.82
N MET A 417 14.43 -0.99 -15.88
CA MET A 417 13.34 -0.02 -15.83
C MET A 417 11.96 -0.66 -16.02
N ALA A 418 11.89 -1.97 -15.78
CA ALA A 418 10.68 -2.76 -15.82
C ALA A 418 10.47 -3.38 -14.44
N ASP A 419 9.23 -3.71 -14.10
CA ASP A 419 8.90 -4.39 -12.85
C ASP A 419 9.68 -5.73 -12.73
N ASP A 420 10.75 -5.76 -11.96
CA ASP A 420 11.66 -6.89 -11.84
C ASP A 420 11.40 -7.70 -10.56
N ILE A 421 12.00 -8.89 -10.49
CA ILE A 421 11.96 -9.74 -9.29
C ILE A 421 13.40 -10.04 -8.89
N LEU A 422 13.79 -9.64 -7.69
CA LEU A 422 15.15 -9.79 -7.19
C LEU A 422 15.17 -10.72 -5.97
N MET A 423 16.03 -11.74 -6.05
CA MET A 423 16.29 -12.76 -5.04
C MET A 423 17.80 -12.83 -4.86
N GLY A 424 18.34 -12.31 -3.75
CA GLY A 424 19.77 -12.38 -3.47
C GLY A 424 20.25 -13.83 -3.35
N GLY A 425 19.57 -14.60 -2.49
CA GLY A 425 19.98 -15.96 -2.16
C GLY A 425 20.62 -16.00 -0.78
N PRO A 426 21.39 -17.04 -0.46
CA PRO A 426 22.28 -17.04 0.69
C PRO A 426 23.47 -16.08 0.49
N GLY A 427 23.93 -15.43 1.56
CA GLY A 427 25.03 -14.46 1.48
C GLY A 427 24.58 -13.02 1.74
N ASP A 428 25.54 -12.11 1.93
CA ASP A 428 25.24 -10.69 2.15
C ASP A 428 25.08 -9.99 0.79
N ASP A 429 23.85 -9.86 0.30
CA ASP A 429 23.60 -9.41 -1.07
C ASP A 429 23.27 -7.92 -1.17
N ARG A 430 23.53 -7.34 -2.34
CA ARG A 430 23.13 -5.98 -2.70
C ARG A 430 22.17 -6.01 -3.88
N LEU A 431 20.93 -5.58 -3.64
CA LEU A 431 19.82 -5.63 -4.58
C LEU A 431 19.42 -4.21 -4.99
N THR A 432 19.41 -3.92 -6.28
CA THR A 432 18.98 -2.64 -6.87
C THR A 432 17.85 -2.91 -7.84
N GLY A 433 16.64 -2.39 -7.58
CA GLY A 433 15.48 -2.61 -8.46
C GLY A 433 15.61 -1.87 -9.78
N GLY A 434 16.02 -0.61 -9.71
CA GLY A 434 16.03 0.31 -10.85
C GLY A 434 14.78 1.17 -10.84
N GLY A 435 13.96 1.09 -11.89
CA GLY A 435 12.68 1.79 -11.94
C GLY A 435 11.56 0.83 -12.32
N GLY A 436 10.34 1.13 -11.90
CA GLY A 436 9.19 0.23 -12.04
C GLY A 436 8.75 -0.30 -10.68
N ALA A 437 7.74 -1.16 -10.66
CA ALA A 437 7.26 -1.76 -9.42
C ALA A 437 8.00 -3.08 -9.16
N ASP A 438 9.08 -3.02 -8.39
CA ASP A 438 9.99 -4.14 -8.19
C ASP A 438 9.59 -5.05 -7.02
N PHE A 439 9.98 -6.30 -7.12
CA PHE A 439 9.62 -7.33 -6.13
C PHE A 439 10.88 -7.96 -5.53
N PHE A 440 11.24 -7.53 -4.32
CA PHE A 440 12.37 -8.07 -3.56
C PHE A 440 11.92 -9.24 -2.70
N VAL A 441 12.54 -10.40 -2.86
CA VAL A 441 12.17 -11.63 -2.17
C VAL A 441 13.32 -12.12 -1.31
N ILE A 442 13.10 -12.12 0.00
CA ILE A 442 14.07 -12.64 0.96
C ILE A 442 13.48 -13.90 1.59
N ARG A 443 14.15 -15.04 1.38
CA ARG A 443 13.65 -16.38 1.70
C ARG A 443 14.80 -17.32 2.13
N GLY A 444 14.44 -18.43 2.75
CA GLY A 444 15.38 -19.52 3.03
C GLY A 444 16.17 -19.39 4.33
N ALA A 445 16.81 -20.50 4.73
CA ALA A 445 17.42 -20.70 6.04
C ALA A 445 18.71 -19.90 6.30
N ASP A 446 19.40 -19.47 5.24
CA ASP A 446 20.76 -18.91 5.29
C ASP A 446 20.92 -17.63 4.46
N ALA A 447 19.84 -16.88 4.22
CA ALA A 447 19.94 -15.53 3.64
C ALA A 447 20.89 -14.69 4.53
N GLY A 448 21.87 -13.99 3.97
CA GLY A 448 22.77 -13.19 4.79
C GLY A 448 22.09 -11.90 5.25
N SER A 449 22.88 -10.85 5.43
CA SER A 449 22.36 -9.50 5.65
C SER A 449 22.29 -8.75 4.33
N ASP A 450 21.09 -8.66 3.78
CA ASP A 450 20.86 -8.08 2.46
C ASP A 450 20.66 -6.57 2.52
N THR A 451 21.07 -5.88 1.47
CA THR A 451 20.88 -4.43 1.29
C THR A 451 20.13 -4.16 0.00
N ILE A 452 18.90 -3.66 0.13
CA ILE A 452 18.11 -3.10 -0.97
C ILE A 452 18.45 -1.61 -1.07
N THR A 453 18.83 -1.15 -2.25
CA THR A 453 19.58 0.10 -2.40
C THR A 453 18.73 1.31 -2.77
N ASP A 454 17.54 1.06 -3.31
CA ASP A 454 16.68 2.02 -3.99
C ASP A 454 15.19 1.73 -3.76
N PHE A 455 14.84 1.00 -2.69
CA PHE A 455 13.46 0.62 -2.39
C PHE A 455 12.54 1.85 -2.34
N ASN A 456 11.55 1.90 -3.23
CA ASN A 456 10.64 3.03 -3.37
C ASN A 456 9.16 2.60 -3.31
N PRO A 457 8.49 2.74 -2.15
CA PRO A 457 7.06 2.45 -2.01
C PRO A 457 6.15 3.24 -2.96
N ASP A 458 6.55 4.46 -3.35
CA ASP A 458 5.76 5.32 -4.24
C ASP A 458 5.77 4.82 -5.70
N GLU A 459 6.81 4.07 -6.10
CA GLU A 459 6.89 3.39 -7.40
C GLU A 459 6.11 2.06 -7.42
N GLY A 460 5.71 1.57 -6.24
CA GLY A 460 4.98 0.31 -6.08
C GLY A 460 5.87 -0.88 -5.71
N ASP A 461 7.09 -0.63 -5.23
CA ASP A 461 7.99 -1.68 -4.78
C ASP A 461 7.40 -2.52 -3.66
N VAL A 462 7.75 -3.81 -3.67
CA VAL A 462 7.31 -4.78 -2.70
C VAL A 462 8.49 -5.55 -2.13
N LEU A 463 8.54 -5.63 -0.81
CA LEU A 463 9.44 -6.51 -0.08
C LEU A 463 8.66 -7.71 0.47
N ASP A 464 9.00 -8.92 0.05
CA ASP A 464 8.47 -10.18 0.58
C ASP A 464 9.49 -10.88 1.49
N ILE A 465 9.23 -10.82 2.80
CA ILE A 465 9.96 -11.53 3.85
C ILE A 465 9.12 -12.64 4.48
N GLY A 466 7.96 -12.96 3.91
CA GLY A 466 7.00 -13.90 4.49
C GLY A 466 7.53 -15.33 4.62
N GLY A 467 8.46 -15.71 3.74
CA GLY A 467 9.10 -17.03 3.76
C GLY A 467 10.14 -17.21 4.87
N LEU A 468 10.55 -16.14 5.58
CA LEU A 468 11.57 -16.22 6.62
C LEU A 468 11.06 -16.67 7.98
N PHE A 469 9.75 -16.56 8.25
CA PHE A 469 9.22 -16.77 9.59
C PHE A 469 8.91 -18.25 9.86
N GLN A 470 9.35 -18.74 11.03
CA GLN A 470 9.05 -20.08 11.53
C GLN A 470 8.21 -20.00 12.82
N GLY A 471 7.88 -21.14 13.41
CA GLY A 471 7.09 -21.20 14.64
C GLY A 471 5.60 -20.92 14.45
N SER A 472 4.86 -21.00 15.55
CA SER A 472 3.39 -20.93 15.57
C SER A 472 2.83 -19.54 15.86
N SER A 473 3.66 -18.59 16.33
CA SER A 473 3.18 -17.23 16.58
C SER A 473 2.76 -16.57 15.26
N ARG A 474 1.64 -15.86 15.30
CA ARG A 474 1.15 -15.03 14.19
C ARG A 474 1.45 -13.55 14.40
N ASP A 475 1.90 -13.15 15.58
CA ASP A 475 2.22 -11.75 15.88
C ASP A 475 3.58 -11.40 15.28
N LEU A 476 3.61 -10.51 14.29
CA LEU A 476 4.82 -10.09 13.60
C LEU A 476 5.86 -9.48 14.57
N ARG A 477 5.42 -8.93 15.71
CA ARG A 477 6.31 -8.31 16.71
C ARG A 477 7.20 -9.31 17.44
N ASP A 478 6.89 -10.60 17.36
CA ASP A 478 7.76 -11.65 17.87
C ASP A 478 8.96 -11.90 16.94
N PHE A 479 8.83 -11.49 15.66
CA PHE A 479 9.81 -11.79 14.62
C PHE A 479 10.56 -10.56 14.13
N LEU A 480 9.96 -9.37 14.18
CA LEU A 480 10.51 -8.20 13.52
C LEU A 480 10.87 -7.09 14.52
N ARG A 481 12.07 -6.52 14.33
CA ARG A 481 12.55 -5.32 15.00
C ARG A 481 13.05 -4.32 13.95
N ILE A 482 12.64 -3.06 14.10
CA ILE A 482 13.05 -1.98 13.19
C ILE A 482 14.08 -1.11 13.90
N GLU A 483 15.20 -0.91 13.23
CA GLU A 483 16.23 0.06 13.58
C GLU A 483 16.49 0.98 12.38
N GLY A 484 17.03 2.17 12.59
CA GLY A 484 17.36 3.06 11.49
C GLY A 484 17.34 4.52 11.90
N ASP A 485 17.91 5.34 11.02
CA ASP A 485 17.91 6.79 11.07
C ASP A 485 17.62 7.34 9.65
N ALA A 486 17.92 8.62 9.42
CA ALA A 486 17.67 9.25 8.12
C ALA A 486 18.51 8.66 6.96
N SER A 487 19.53 7.83 7.23
CA SER A 487 20.36 7.20 6.19
C SER A 487 19.82 5.86 5.68
N GLY A 488 18.86 5.26 6.39
CA GLY A 488 18.21 4.01 6.00
C GLY A 488 17.61 3.25 7.17
N THR A 489 16.80 2.25 6.82
CA THR A 489 16.07 1.40 7.77
C THR A 489 16.58 -0.03 7.72
N ARG A 490 16.76 -0.65 8.89
CA ARG A 490 17.14 -2.05 9.06
C ARG A 490 15.99 -2.84 9.68
N LEU A 491 15.53 -3.85 8.95
CA LEU A 491 14.57 -4.85 9.38
C LEU A 491 15.33 -6.04 9.96
N ARG A 492 15.40 -6.11 11.28
CA ARG A 492 16.02 -7.23 11.99
C ARG A 492 14.99 -8.33 12.20
N ILE A 493 15.26 -9.50 11.63
CA ILE A 493 14.32 -10.61 11.55
C ILE A 493 14.82 -11.74 12.45
N HIS A 494 13.93 -12.19 13.34
CA HIS A 494 14.13 -13.28 14.29
C HIS A 494 13.20 -14.42 13.90
N ARG A 495 13.66 -15.27 12.99
CA ARG A 495 12.91 -16.38 12.37
C ARG A 495 12.15 -17.24 13.38
N GLY A 496 12.74 -17.52 14.53
CA GLY A 496 12.16 -18.39 15.56
C GLY A 496 11.13 -17.72 16.48
N GLY A 497 10.93 -16.40 16.37
CA GLY A 497 9.98 -15.66 17.23
C GLY A 497 10.54 -15.29 18.60
N ASN A 498 11.84 -14.98 18.69
CA ASN A 498 12.48 -14.49 19.94
C ASN A 498 13.28 -13.21 19.67
N PRO A 499 12.66 -12.04 19.82
CA PRO A 499 13.28 -10.77 19.45
C PRO A 499 14.27 -10.25 20.50
N ALA A 500 14.52 -11.00 21.59
CA ALA A 500 15.54 -10.68 22.60
C ALA A 500 16.91 -11.30 22.28
N GLY A 501 16.98 -12.23 21.31
CA GLY A 501 18.22 -12.84 20.84
C GLY A 501 18.90 -12.04 19.73
N ALA A 502 20.02 -12.55 19.20
CA ALA A 502 20.56 -12.07 17.94
C ALA A 502 19.51 -12.28 16.82
N SER A 503 19.44 -11.35 15.88
CA SER A 503 18.61 -11.50 14.69
C SER A 503 19.21 -12.55 13.77
N ASP A 504 18.36 -13.39 13.18
CA ASP A 504 18.76 -14.38 12.17
C ASP A 504 19.10 -13.70 10.84
N HIS A 505 18.39 -12.61 10.49
CA HIS A 505 18.64 -11.82 9.28
C HIS A 505 18.52 -10.32 9.54
N VAL A 506 19.15 -9.55 8.65
CA VAL A 506 18.97 -8.10 8.57
C VAL A 506 18.73 -7.73 7.11
N VAL A 507 17.59 -7.13 6.82
CA VAL A 507 17.34 -6.48 5.52
C VAL A 507 17.51 -4.99 5.71
N THR A 508 18.43 -4.38 4.96
CA THR A 508 18.68 -2.94 4.98
C THR A 508 17.98 -2.30 3.78
N LEU A 509 17.07 -1.37 4.04
CA LEU A 509 16.46 -0.48 3.05
C LEU A 509 17.24 0.83 3.05
N ALA A 510 18.20 0.96 2.12
CA ALA A 510 19.00 2.17 2.01
C ALA A 510 18.12 3.35 1.54
N GLY A 511 18.30 4.53 2.13
CA GLY A 511 17.55 5.73 1.73
C GLY A 511 16.09 5.81 2.22
N VAL A 512 15.51 4.71 2.72
CA VAL A 512 14.18 4.72 3.36
C VAL A 512 14.31 5.12 4.82
N SER A 513 13.77 6.29 5.19
CA SER A 513 13.76 6.74 6.59
C SER A 513 12.85 5.85 7.44
N ARG A 514 13.25 5.61 8.68
CA ARG A 514 12.40 4.90 9.65
C ARG A 514 11.06 5.59 9.87
N ASP A 515 11.03 6.92 9.78
CA ASP A 515 9.81 7.71 10.00
C ASP A 515 8.79 7.55 8.86
N ASP A 516 9.26 7.15 7.67
CA ASP A 516 8.41 6.88 6.50
C ASP A 516 7.83 5.44 6.52
N LEU A 517 8.25 4.62 7.49
CA LEU A 517 7.83 3.22 7.64
C LEU A 517 6.74 3.07 8.71
N ASP A 518 5.46 3.15 8.31
CA ASP A 518 4.36 2.56 9.11
C ASP A 518 4.09 1.14 8.62
N LEU A 519 4.51 0.15 9.42
CA LEU A 519 4.31 -1.26 9.08
C LEU A 519 2.83 -1.64 8.90
N HIS A 520 1.90 -1.00 9.61
CA HIS A 520 0.48 -1.28 9.42
C HIS A 520 0.05 -0.92 8.00
N ASP A 521 0.46 0.26 7.53
CA ASP A 521 0.12 0.76 6.20
C ASP A 521 0.84 -0.04 5.10
N TRP A 522 2.12 -0.35 5.28
CA TRP A 522 2.89 -1.13 4.31
C TRP A 522 2.37 -2.57 4.15
N ILE A 523 1.93 -3.20 5.24
CA ILE A 523 1.34 -4.55 5.18
C ILE A 523 -0.05 -4.47 4.54
N GLU A 524 -0.86 -3.47 4.88
CA GLU A 524 -2.21 -3.30 4.31
C GLU A 524 -2.18 -2.94 2.82
N ALA A 525 -1.21 -2.13 2.38
CA ALA A 525 -0.96 -1.80 0.98
C ALA A 525 -0.29 -2.95 0.19
N GLY A 526 0.32 -3.92 0.87
CA GLY A 526 1.04 -5.03 0.27
C GLY A 526 2.48 -4.70 -0.15
N THR A 527 2.99 -3.51 0.17
CA THR A 527 4.39 -3.06 0.06
C THR A 527 5.32 -3.95 0.90
N LEU A 528 4.86 -4.41 2.07
CA LEU A 528 5.58 -5.41 2.87
C LEU A 528 4.73 -6.67 3.01
N ARG A 529 5.23 -7.80 2.49
CA ARG A 529 4.59 -9.11 2.62
C ARG A 529 5.28 -9.91 3.71
N VAL A 530 4.49 -10.34 4.69
CA VAL A 530 4.96 -11.05 5.90
C VAL A 530 4.35 -12.45 6.04
N GLY A 531 3.84 -13.01 4.94
CA GLY A 531 3.22 -14.34 4.93
C GLY A 531 1.95 -14.38 5.77
N GLU A 532 1.82 -15.38 6.64
CA GLU A 532 0.67 -15.53 7.56
C GLU A 532 0.79 -14.70 8.85
N ARG A 533 1.86 -13.91 8.99
CA ARG A 533 2.05 -13.04 10.17
C ARG A 533 1.24 -11.76 10.02
N ALA A 534 0.87 -11.16 11.15
CA ALA A 534 0.13 -9.92 11.19
C ALA A 534 0.56 -9.08 12.40
N LEU A 535 0.39 -7.77 12.29
CA LEU A 535 0.40 -6.89 13.46
C LEU A 535 -0.99 -6.91 14.11
N PRO A 536 -1.09 -6.73 15.44
CA PRO A 536 -2.37 -6.40 16.05
C PRO A 536 -2.94 -5.14 15.39
N PRO A 537 -4.27 -5.03 15.22
CA PRO A 537 -4.89 -3.84 14.65
C PRO A 537 -4.52 -2.58 15.43
N ARG A 538 -4.39 -1.44 14.74
CA ARG A 538 -4.11 -0.14 15.35
C ARG A 538 -5.41 0.67 15.44
N VAL A 539 -5.65 1.32 16.59
CA VAL A 539 -6.87 2.09 16.85
C VAL A 539 -6.56 3.56 17.08
N THR A 540 -7.29 4.44 16.39
CA THR A 540 -7.23 5.90 16.55
C THR A 540 -8.62 6.46 16.80
N VAL A 541 -8.70 7.72 17.26
CA VAL A 541 -9.96 8.44 17.48
C VAL A 541 -9.89 9.86 16.91
N THR A 542 -11.01 10.33 16.38
CA THR A 542 -11.23 11.71 15.96
C THR A 542 -12.60 12.20 16.44
N ALA A 543 -12.77 13.51 16.60
CA ALA A 543 -14.09 14.11 16.85
C ALA A 543 -14.75 14.45 15.50
N SER A 544 -15.56 13.53 14.97
CA SER A 544 -16.28 13.72 13.70
C SER A 544 -17.35 14.81 13.79
N GLN A 545 -17.92 15.03 14.98
CA GLN A 545 -18.77 16.19 15.30
C GLN A 545 -18.28 16.82 16.61
N PRO A 546 -17.35 17.80 16.56
CA PRO A 546 -16.67 18.33 17.75
C PRO A 546 -17.52 19.29 18.59
N ARG A 547 -18.76 19.55 18.20
CA ARG A 547 -19.68 20.45 18.89
C ARG A 547 -21.03 19.78 19.10
N ALA A 548 -21.46 19.76 20.35
CA ALA A 548 -22.79 19.40 20.79
C ALA A 548 -23.43 20.63 21.45
N SER A 549 -24.76 20.64 21.60
CA SER A 549 -25.45 21.70 22.32
C SER A 549 -26.72 21.20 22.97
N GLU A 550 -27.00 21.73 24.14
CA GLU A 550 -28.29 21.58 24.83
C GLU A 550 -29.40 22.41 24.16
N ASN A 551 -29.03 23.41 23.35
CA ASN A 551 -29.96 24.15 22.50
C ASN A 551 -30.34 23.31 21.27
N GLY A 552 -31.31 22.41 21.45
CA GLY A 552 -31.88 21.58 20.38
C GLY A 552 -31.23 20.19 20.27
N PRO A 553 -31.55 19.39 19.24
CA PRO A 553 -30.97 18.05 19.07
C PRO A 553 -29.60 18.14 18.37
N THR A 554 -28.64 18.86 18.96
CA THR A 554 -27.27 18.92 18.42
C THR A 554 -26.38 17.98 19.23
N GLU A 555 -26.21 16.76 18.75
CA GLU A 555 -25.28 15.79 19.33
C GLU A 555 -23.84 16.05 18.89
N GLY A 556 -22.89 15.57 19.69
CA GLY A 556 -21.48 15.46 19.30
C GLY A 556 -21.14 14.00 18.96
N GLU A 557 -20.03 13.78 18.28
CA GLU A 557 -19.66 12.44 17.80
C GLU A 557 -18.14 12.29 17.78
N PHE A 558 -17.66 11.16 18.32
CA PHE A 558 -16.32 10.64 18.06
C PHE A 558 -16.39 9.50 17.05
N THR A 559 -15.44 9.42 16.14
CA THR A 559 -15.22 8.25 15.28
C THR A 559 -13.90 7.60 15.66
N LEU A 560 -13.97 6.35 16.12
CA LEU A 560 -12.80 5.50 16.30
C LEU A 560 -12.56 4.72 15.00
N LEU A 561 -11.32 4.65 14.56
CA LEU A 561 -10.89 3.93 13.36
C LEU A 561 -9.93 2.79 13.74
N ARG A 562 -10.10 1.63 13.11
CA ARG A 562 -9.23 0.45 13.19
C ARG A 562 -8.54 0.22 11.85
N THR A 563 -7.20 0.19 11.84
CA THR A 563 -6.36 -0.25 10.71
C THR A 563 -5.74 -1.62 10.99
N GLY A 564 -5.36 -2.37 9.94
CA GLY A 564 -4.95 -3.78 10.06
C GLY A 564 -6.12 -4.78 10.06
N ASP A 565 -5.98 -5.89 10.79
CA ASP A 565 -6.94 -7.01 10.78
C ASP A 565 -8.31 -6.59 11.35
N ALA A 566 -9.34 -6.76 10.51
CA ALA A 566 -10.72 -6.48 10.85
C ALA A 566 -11.60 -7.73 10.99
N ALA A 567 -11.07 -8.93 10.75
CA ALA A 567 -11.86 -10.16 10.64
C ALA A 567 -12.61 -10.50 11.93
N ALA A 568 -11.96 -10.35 13.09
CA ALA A 568 -12.56 -10.56 14.39
C ALA A 568 -13.18 -9.26 14.95
N ALA A 569 -14.16 -9.41 15.86
CA ALA A 569 -14.62 -8.29 16.67
C ALA A 569 -13.52 -7.86 17.66
N LEU A 570 -13.41 -6.56 17.94
CA LEU A 570 -12.38 -5.99 18.81
C LEU A 570 -13.03 -5.09 19.87
N SER A 571 -12.73 -5.34 21.15
CA SER A 571 -13.16 -4.49 22.25
C SER A 571 -12.04 -3.53 22.64
N VAL A 572 -12.29 -2.24 22.45
CA VAL A 572 -11.34 -1.15 22.71
C VAL A 572 -11.72 -0.47 24.01
N ARG A 573 -10.74 -0.26 24.89
CA ARG A 573 -10.94 0.45 26.15
C ARG A 573 -10.83 1.95 25.92
N ILE A 574 -11.74 2.71 26.54
CA ILE A 574 -11.72 4.17 26.48
C ILE A 574 -11.79 4.77 27.89
N ASP A 575 -11.21 5.95 28.02
CA ASP A 575 -11.33 6.84 29.18
C ASP A 575 -12.05 8.12 28.75
N LEU A 576 -12.93 8.63 29.60
CA LEU A 576 -13.65 9.88 29.37
C LEU A 576 -13.15 10.91 30.38
N ARG A 577 -12.67 12.03 29.86
CA ARG A 577 -12.14 13.17 30.61
C ARG A 577 -12.87 14.45 30.20
N GLY A 578 -12.50 15.56 30.84
CA GLY A 578 -13.07 16.87 30.56
C GLY A 578 -13.87 17.41 31.74
N SER A 579 -14.57 18.54 31.54
CA SER A 579 -15.41 19.13 32.58
C SER A 579 -16.79 18.46 32.68
N ALA A 580 -17.34 17.99 31.56
CA ALA A 580 -18.63 17.30 31.53
C ALA A 580 -18.52 15.88 32.09
N VAL A 581 -19.41 15.54 33.00
CA VAL A 581 -19.52 14.30 33.76
C VAL A 581 -20.42 13.29 33.03
N ASN A 582 -19.85 12.12 32.75
CA ASN A 582 -20.53 11.01 32.06
C ASN A 582 -21.78 10.53 32.81
N GLY A 583 -22.93 10.56 32.14
CA GLY A 583 -24.22 10.18 32.72
C GLY A 583 -24.91 11.27 33.54
N VAL A 584 -24.29 12.45 33.69
CA VAL A 584 -24.89 13.62 34.36
C VAL A 584 -25.18 14.72 33.35
N ASP A 585 -24.21 15.12 32.54
CA ASP A 585 -24.35 16.23 31.56
C ASP A 585 -24.65 15.71 30.15
N TYR A 586 -24.37 14.43 29.89
CA TYR A 586 -24.70 13.72 28.66
C TYR A 586 -25.02 12.24 28.91
N ALA A 587 -25.71 11.62 27.94
CA ALA A 587 -26.07 10.20 27.98
C ALA A 587 -24.84 9.31 28.27
N SER A 588 -25.01 8.34 29.16
CA SER A 588 -23.87 7.54 29.63
C SER A 588 -23.20 6.77 28.49
N ILE A 589 -21.90 7.00 28.33
CA ILE A 589 -21.02 6.26 27.42
C ILE A 589 -20.25 5.22 28.26
N GLY A 590 -20.20 3.97 27.78
CA GLY A 590 -19.48 2.88 28.45
C GLY A 590 -17.96 3.07 28.44
N SER A 591 -17.24 2.35 29.30
CA SER A 591 -15.76 2.37 29.36
C SER A 591 -15.06 1.57 28.25
N SER A 592 -15.82 1.03 27.30
CA SER A 592 -15.31 0.30 26.15
C SER A 592 -16.21 0.44 24.94
N VAL A 593 -15.62 0.38 23.75
CA VAL A 593 -16.28 0.43 22.44
C VAL A 593 -15.94 -0.86 21.70
N VAL A 594 -16.94 -1.49 21.08
CA VAL A 594 -16.73 -2.72 20.32
C VAL A 594 -16.78 -2.42 18.84
N PHE A 595 -15.71 -2.74 18.10
CA PHE A 595 -15.73 -2.92 16.66
C PHE A 595 -16.31 -4.29 16.35
N PRO A 596 -17.47 -4.39 15.68
CA PRO A 596 -17.96 -5.68 15.21
C PRO A 596 -16.98 -6.31 14.21
N ALA A 597 -17.09 -7.64 14.02
CA ALA A 597 -16.34 -8.33 12.98
C ALA A 597 -16.57 -7.69 11.60
N GLY A 598 -15.48 -7.47 10.86
CA GLY A 598 -15.46 -6.78 9.56
C GLY A 598 -15.54 -5.26 9.62
N GLN A 599 -15.84 -4.64 10.78
CA GLN A 599 -16.01 -3.19 10.86
C GLN A 599 -14.69 -2.47 11.18
N ARG A 600 -14.41 -1.40 10.43
CA ARG A 600 -13.20 -0.58 10.62
C ARG A 600 -13.46 0.74 11.31
N ALA A 601 -14.71 1.14 11.47
CA ALA A 601 -15.07 2.38 12.15
C ALA A 601 -16.21 2.13 13.14
N VAL A 602 -16.16 2.80 14.29
CA VAL A 602 -17.26 2.86 15.27
C VAL A 602 -17.44 4.29 15.71
N ARG A 603 -18.70 4.70 15.81
CA ARG A 603 -19.09 6.03 16.29
C ARG A 603 -19.50 5.96 17.75
N VAL A 604 -19.09 6.97 18.51
CA VAL A 604 -19.48 7.20 19.90
C VAL A 604 -20.16 8.55 19.97
N THR A 605 -21.47 8.55 20.16
CA THR A 605 -22.30 9.75 20.22
C THR A 605 -22.27 10.35 21.62
N VAL A 606 -22.09 11.67 21.70
CA VAL A 606 -22.25 12.49 22.90
C VAL A 606 -23.60 13.19 22.79
N LEU A 607 -24.59 12.73 23.56
CA LEU A 607 -25.94 13.29 23.57
C LEU A 607 -26.14 14.11 24.86
N PRO A 608 -26.06 15.46 24.81
CA PRO A 608 -26.22 16.30 25.99
C PRO A 608 -27.62 16.16 26.60
N TYR A 609 -27.71 16.25 27.92
CA TYR A 609 -29.00 16.42 28.58
C TYR A 609 -29.34 17.90 28.60
N GLN A 610 -30.57 18.21 28.22
CA GLN A 610 -31.05 19.57 28.31
C GLN A 610 -31.52 19.85 29.75
N ASP A 611 -30.95 20.85 30.39
CA ASP A 611 -31.50 21.38 31.63
C ASP A 611 -31.45 22.92 31.71
N SER A 612 -32.06 23.48 32.75
CA SER A 612 -32.23 24.93 32.89
C SER A 612 -31.22 25.59 33.82
N HIS A 613 -30.23 24.87 34.34
CA HIS A 613 -29.11 25.49 35.06
C HIS A 613 -28.27 26.32 34.08
N ALA A 614 -27.44 27.19 34.63
CA ALA A 614 -26.53 27.99 33.82
C ALA A 614 -25.14 27.46 34.08
N GLU A 615 -24.52 26.91 33.03
CA GLU A 615 -23.22 26.28 33.11
C GLU A 615 -22.28 26.89 32.06
N PRO A 616 -20.96 26.88 32.28
CA PRO A 616 -20.01 27.21 31.22
C PRO A 616 -20.06 26.13 30.12
N ASP A 617 -19.67 26.47 28.89
CA ASP A 617 -19.46 25.46 27.85
C ASP A 617 -18.51 24.36 28.36
N GLU A 618 -18.97 23.12 28.29
CA GLU A 618 -18.29 21.97 28.86
C GLU A 618 -17.61 21.10 27.81
N THR A 619 -16.84 20.11 28.26
CA THR A 619 -15.99 19.32 27.38
C THR A 619 -16.06 17.86 27.70
N VAL A 620 -16.19 17.04 26.67
CA VAL A 620 -15.96 15.59 26.71
C VAL A 620 -14.70 15.31 25.92
N ALA A 621 -13.72 14.67 26.55
CA ALA A 621 -12.49 14.22 25.91
C ALA A 621 -12.42 12.68 25.99
N LEU A 622 -12.47 12.02 24.84
CA LEU A 622 -12.34 10.58 24.74
C LEU A 622 -10.87 10.22 24.50
N VAL A 623 -10.33 9.32 25.31
CA VAL A 623 -8.95 8.80 25.18
C VAL A 623 -9.03 7.29 24.95
N VAL A 624 -8.36 6.79 23.91
CA VAL A 624 -8.16 5.37 23.65
C VAL A 624 -7.06 4.86 24.57
N LEU A 625 -7.36 3.88 25.41
CA LEU A 625 -6.41 3.28 26.34
C LEU A 625 -5.70 2.07 25.71
N PRO A 626 -4.48 1.71 26.13
CA PRO A 626 -3.89 0.42 25.80
C PRO A 626 -4.76 -0.75 26.27
N GLY A 627 -4.78 -1.83 25.49
CA GLY A 627 -5.49 -3.07 25.83
C GLY A 627 -5.02 -4.27 25.01
N ASP A 628 -5.63 -5.41 25.27
CA ASP A 628 -5.25 -6.66 24.60
C ASP A 628 -5.79 -6.70 23.16
N GLY A 629 -4.96 -7.16 22.23
CA GLY A 629 -5.37 -7.42 20.84
C GLY A 629 -5.39 -6.21 19.92
N TYR A 630 -4.89 -5.05 20.35
CA TYR A 630 -4.71 -3.86 19.51
C TYR A 630 -3.57 -2.97 20.00
N GLU A 631 -3.15 -2.06 19.15
CA GLU A 631 -2.22 -0.97 19.48
C GLU A 631 -2.93 0.37 19.42
N VAL A 632 -2.53 1.29 20.29
CA VAL A 632 -3.02 2.67 20.26
C VAL A 632 -2.23 3.44 19.20
N GLY A 633 -2.92 4.04 18.23
CA GLY A 633 -2.31 4.89 17.20
C GLY A 633 -2.01 6.29 17.72
N GLY A 634 -1.32 7.10 16.91
CA GLY A 634 -0.86 8.45 17.32
C GLY A 634 -1.99 9.43 17.68
N ALA A 635 -3.16 9.31 17.02
CA ALA A 635 -4.36 10.05 17.39
C ALA A 635 -5.16 9.26 18.44
N ASP A 636 -4.71 9.30 19.69
CA ASP A 636 -5.26 8.54 20.82
C ASP A 636 -6.34 9.29 21.62
N HIS A 637 -6.55 10.58 21.36
CA HIS A 637 -7.58 11.37 22.03
C HIS A 637 -8.25 12.40 21.13
N ALA A 638 -9.50 12.72 21.44
CA ALA A 638 -10.28 13.74 20.76
C ALA A 638 -11.22 14.46 21.73
N ARG A 639 -11.70 15.65 21.36
CA ARG A 639 -12.58 16.49 22.22
C ARG A 639 -13.85 16.94 21.50
N VAL A 640 -14.97 16.82 22.21
CA VAL A 640 -16.28 17.41 21.90
C VAL A 640 -16.56 18.51 22.93
N ILE A 641 -17.09 19.65 22.48
CA ILE A 641 -17.55 20.75 23.35
C ILE A 641 -19.07 20.71 23.40
N ILE A 642 -19.64 20.75 24.61
CA ILE A 642 -21.07 20.84 24.86
C ILE A 642 -21.39 22.31 25.18
N ALA A 643 -22.23 22.95 24.37
CA ALA A 643 -22.71 24.29 24.66
C ALA A 643 -23.97 24.26 25.54
N ASP A 644 -23.93 25.02 26.65
CA ASP A 644 -25.00 25.18 27.65
C ASP A 644 -26.32 25.69 27.05
N LEU A 645 -27.42 25.35 27.71
CA LEU A 645 -28.75 25.81 27.35
C LEU A 645 -28.91 27.32 27.61
N ARG A 646 -28.91 28.09 26.52
CA ARG A 646 -29.13 29.54 26.56
C ARG A 646 -30.53 29.97 26.10
N PRO A 647 -31.06 31.10 26.60
CA PRO A 647 -32.23 31.75 26.04
C PRO A 647 -32.03 32.07 24.56
N VAL A 648 -33.07 31.90 23.74
CA VAL A 648 -33.05 32.32 22.33
C VAL A 648 -33.87 33.60 22.16
N VAL A 649 -33.26 34.68 21.66
CA VAL A 649 -33.89 36.01 21.58
C VAL A 649 -34.26 36.37 20.14
N SER A 650 -35.50 36.77 19.92
CA SER A 650 -36.02 37.24 18.62
C SER A 650 -36.69 38.61 18.75
N LEU A 651 -36.83 39.30 17.62
CA LEU A 651 -37.48 40.59 17.48
C LEU A 651 -38.63 40.49 16.46
N GLU A 652 -39.71 41.21 16.71
CA GLU A 652 -40.83 41.33 15.77
C GLU A 652 -41.33 42.77 15.75
N ALA A 653 -41.52 43.37 14.57
CA ALA A 653 -42.12 44.69 14.45
C ALA A 653 -43.66 44.59 14.49
N LEU A 654 -44.26 44.66 15.69
CA LEU A 654 -45.72 44.63 15.86
C LEU A 654 -46.40 45.84 15.20
N GLU A 655 -45.80 47.02 15.36
CA GLU A 655 -46.23 48.24 14.69
C GLU A 655 -45.06 48.79 13.87
N PRO A 656 -44.93 48.39 12.60
CA PRO A 656 -43.76 48.72 11.78
C PRO A 656 -43.74 50.18 11.27
N LEU A 657 -44.73 51.01 11.65
CA LEU A 657 -44.88 52.37 11.17
C LEU A 657 -45.18 53.35 12.30
N ALA A 658 -44.33 54.38 12.42
CA ALA A 658 -44.53 55.54 13.29
C ALA A 658 -44.80 56.80 12.46
N THR A 659 -45.78 57.61 12.87
CA THR A 659 -46.26 58.78 12.10
C THR A 659 -46.11 60.07 12.90
N VAL A 660 -45.68 61.16 12.25
CA VAL A 660 -45.64 62.49 12.89
C VAL A 660 -47.05 63.09 12.95
N GLN A 661 -47.84 62.91 11.89
CA GLN A 661 -49.18 63.52 11.74
C GLN A 661 -50.20 62.51 11.17
N PRO A 662 -51.26 62.17 11.95
CA PRO A 662 -51.35 62.36 13.40
C PRO A 662 -50.23 61.60 14.14
N PRO A 663 -49.83 62.04 15.35
CA PRO A 663 -48.78 61.36 16.11
C PRO A 663 -49.14 59.89 16.38
N GLY A 664 -48.25 58.99 15.97
CA GLY A 664 -48.37 57.54 16.19
C GLY A 664 -47.00 56.93 16.39
N GLN A 665 -46.89 55.99 17.33
CA GLN A 665 -45.64 55.25 17.58
C GLN A 665 -45.57 53.98 16.75
N GLY A 666 -44.35 53.52 16.47
CA GLY A 666 -44.10 52.13 16.12
C GLY A 666 -43.66 51.34 17.35
N THR A 667 -43.70 50.03 17.27
CA THR A 667 -43.45 49.13 18.41
C THR A 667 -42.75 47.87 17.92
N ILE A 668 -41.63 47.53 18.56
CA ILE A 668 -40.90 46.28 18.36
C ILE A 668 -41.08 45.41 19.61
N LEU A 669 -41.53 44.17 19.41
CA LEU A 669 -41.56 43.12 20.42
C LEU A 669 -40.19 42.45 20.47
N VAL A 670 -39.60 42.40 21.66
CA VAL A 670 -38.47 41.51 21.97
C VAL A 670 -39.05 40.29 22.67
N SER A 671 -38.76 39.10 22.16
CA SER A 671 -39.18 37.83 22.76
C SER A 671 -37.98 36.96 23.11
N ARG A 672 -38.11 36.14 24.15
CA ARG A 672 -37.19 35.06 24.46
C ARG A 672 -37.90 33.72 24.56
N THR A 673 -37.23 32.65 24.14
CA THR A 673 -37.67 31.26 24.31
C THR A 673 -36.60 30.43 25.03
N THR A 674 -36.86 29.13 25.23
CA THR A 674 -36.06 28.11 25.95
C THR A 674 -35.89 28.34 27.45
N VAL A 675 -35.17 29.37 27.86
CA VAL A 675 -34.84 29.66 29.28
C VAL A 675 -35.51 30.94 29.72
N VAL A 676 -36.41 30.82 30.71
CA VAL A 676 -37.29 31.92 31.14
C VAL A 676 -37.31 32.14 32.65
N ASP A 677 -36.69 31.27 33.44
CA ASP A 677 -36.71 31.27 34.90
C ASP A 677 -35.71 32.23 35.56
N ARG A 678 -34.77 32.78 34.79
CA ARG A 678 -33.79 33.81 35.22
C ARG A 678 -33.99 35.15 34.52
N SER A 679 -33.36 36.21 35.03
CA SER A 679 -33.34 37.52 34.37
C SER A 679 -32.45 37.49 33.13
N LEU A 680 -32.76 38.28 32.10
CA LEU A 680 -31.96 38.40 30.88
C LEU A 680 -31.82 39.87 30.48
N LEU A 681 -30.58 40.32 30.26
CA LEU A 681 -30.28 41.62 29.68
C LEU A 681 -29.98 41.47 28.19
N VAL A 682 -30.98 41.72 27.35
CA VAL A 682 -30.82 41.71 25.90
C VAL A 682 -30.15 43.00 25.46
N ARG A 683 -29.06 42.89 24.69
CA ARG A 683 -28.39 44.03 24.08
C ARG A 683 -28.86 44.22 22.65
N LEU A 684 -29.14 45.45 22.29
CA LEU A 684 -29.62 45.84 20.97
C LEU A 684 -28.64 46.79 20.30
N GLU A 685 -28.31 46.48 19.06
CA GLU A 685 -27.70 47.39 18.12
C GLU A 685 -28.80 48.21 17.44
N ILE A 686 -28.63 49.54 17.46
CA ILE A 686 -29.56 50.48 16.84
C ILE A 686 -28.89 51.01 15.58
N GLY A 687 -29.58 50.89 14.44
CA GLY A 687 -29.16 51.44 13.16
C GLY A 687 -30.36 51.93 12.35
N GLY A 688 -30.19 52.02 11.04
CA GLY A 688 -31.19 52.61 10.13
C GLY A 688 -30.81 54.02 9.72
N THR A 689 -31.69 54.70 8.99
CA THR A 689 -31.43 56.04 8.43
C THR A 689 -31.88 57.19 9.33
N ALA A 690 -32.61 56.91 10.41
CA ALA A 690 -33.08 57.91 11.35
C ALA A 690 -32.03 58.25 12.42
N THR A 691 -31.92 59.52 12.79
CA THR A 691 -31.01 60.01 13.83
C THR A 691 -31.76 60.16 15.17
N PRO A 692 -31.31 59.50 16.26
CA PRO A 692 -31.93 59.64 17.58
C PRO A 692 -31.89 61.08 18.09
N GLY A 693 -32.94 61.50 18.81
CA GLY A 693 -33.13 62.86 19.32
C GLY A 693 -33.63 63.87 18.28
N SER A 694 -33.28 63.70 17.00
CA SER A 694 -33.75 64.55 15.89
C SER A 694 -34.98 63.98 15.19
N ASP A 695 -34.99 62.69 14.87
CA ASP A 695 -36.07 62.05 14.10
C ASP A 695 -37.02 61.27 15.00
N TYR A 696 -36.50 60.66 16.04
CA TYR A 696 -37.23 59.86 17.02
C TYR A 696 -36.66 60.07 18.42
N ASN A 697 -37.48 59.87 19.44
CA ASN A 697 -37.03 59.88 20.84
C ASN A 697 -36.01 58.76 21.07
N GLU A 698 -35.06 58.95 22.00
CA GLU A 698 -34.06 57.90 22.28
C GLU A 698 -34.71 56.55 22.63
N VAL A 699 -34.16 55.49 22.05
CA VAL A 699 -34.56 54.09 22.30
C VAL A 699 -33.44 53.42 23.08
N SER A 700 -33.80 52.71 24.16
CA SER A 700 -32.82 51.98 24.96
C SER A 700 -32.13 50.88 24.14
N ARG A 701 -30.80 50.80 24.25
CA ARG A 701 -30.00 49.69 23.70
C ARG A 701 -30.06 48.43 24.55
N PHE A 702 -30.78 48.47 25.66
CA PHE A 702 -30.90 47.37 26.62
C PHE A 702 -32.36 47.08 26.92
N VAL A 703 -32.73 45.81 26.86
CA VAL A 703 -34.04 45.30 27.26
C VAL A 703 -33.85 44.29 28.38
N HIS A 704 -34.41 44.59 29.54
CA HIS A 704 -34.32 43.71 30.70
C HIS A 704 -35.60 42.88 30.84
N LEU A 705 -35.48 41.56 30.72
CA LEU A 705 -36.57 40.60 30.93
C LEU A 705 -36.37 39.95 32.30
N VAL A 706 -37.28 40.17 33.24
CA VAL A 706 -37.21 39.55 34.58
C VAL A 706 -37.63 38.06 34.52
N PRO A 707 -37.40 37.24 35.56
CA PRO A 707 -37.85 35.85 35.61
C PRO A 707 -39.34 35.70 35.24
N GLY A 708 -39.66 34.71 34.42
CA GLY A 708 -41.00 34.44 33.87
C GLY A 708 -41.43 35.38 32.74
N GLN A 709 -40.79 36.54 32.56
CA GLN A 709 -41.14 37.48 31.49
C GLN A 709 -40.57 37.00 30.16
N THR A 710 -41.42 36.63 29.21
CA THR A 710 -40.99 36.13 27.88
C THR A 710 -40.91 37.22 26.83
N THR A 711 -41.49 38.39 27.09
CA THR A 711 -41.61 39.48 26.11
C THR A 711 -41.43 40.86 26.71
N ALA A 712 -40.95 41.81 25.91
CA ALA A 712 -40.92 43.23 26.22
C ALA A 712 -41.19 44.06 24.95
N LEU A 713 -41.83 45.22 25.11
CA LEU A 713 -42.11 46.14 24.01
C LEU A 713 -41.11 47.29 24.02
N VAL A 714 -40.57 47.60 22.84
CA VAL A 714 -39.69 48.73 22.58
C VAL A 714 -40.43 49.72 21.69
N PRO A 715 -40.97 50.83 22.24
CA PRO A 715 -41.64 51.85 21.46
C PRO A 715 -40.64 52.70 20.69
N VAL A 716 -40.96 53.03 19.45
CA VAL A 716 -40.23 53.96 18.58
C VAL A 716 -41.16 55.14 18.28
N VAL A 717 -40.91 56.26 18.94
CA VAL A 717 -41.77 57.45 18.89
C VAL A 717 -41.07 58.56 18.10
N PRO A 718 -41.69 59.14 17.05
CA PRO A 718 -41.11 60.27 16.32
C PRO A 718 -40.85 61.46 17.24
N ALA A 719 -39.75 62.19 17.04
CA ALA A 719 -39.40 63.34 17.85
C ALA A 719 -40.36 64.50 17.60
N ALA A 720 -40.59 65.32 18.62
CA ALA A 720 -41.43 66.50 18.48
C ALA A 720 -40.82 67.48 17.45
N GLY A 721 -41.59 67.79 16.39
CA GLY A 721 -41.13 68.67 15.31
C GLY A 721 -40.32 67.98 14.20
N ALA A 722 -40.15 66.65 14.25
CA ALA A 722 -39.57 65.89 13.16
C ALA A 722 -40.33 66.14 11.84
N SER A 723 -39.60 66.30 10.74
CA SER A 723 -40.18 66.50 9.41
C SER A 723 -39.52 65.59 8.38
N PHE A 724 -40.35 64.85 7.64
CA PHE A 724 -39.91 63.85 6.68
C PHE A 724 -40.37 64.20 5.26
N ALA A 725 -40.27 65.49 4.90
CA ALA A 725 -40.82 66.08 3.68
C ALA A 725 -40.30 65.49 2.34
N GLY A 726 -39.35 64.55 2.37
CA GLY A 726 -38.76 63.91 1.19
C GLY A 726 -38.77 62.38 1.18
N GLY A 727 -39.39 61.71 2.15
CA GLY A 727 -39.41 60.24 2.23
C GLY A 727 -39.37 59.70 3.66
N ALA A 728 -39.34 58.38 3.83
CA ALA A 728 -39.25 57.77 5.16
C ALA A 728 -37.81 57.69 5.67
N ARG A 729 -37.67 57.68 7.00
CA ARG A 729 -36.45 57.22 7.69
C ARG A 729 -36.75 55.92 8.42
N SER A 730 -35.73 55.14 8.75
CA SER A 730 -35.91 53.88 9.48
C SER A 730 -35.13 53.85 10.79
N VAL A 731 -35.73 53.20 11.80
CA VAL A 731 -35.09 52.78 13.03
C VAL A 731 -35.06 51.27 13.03
N ARG A 732 -33.85 50.70 13.11
CA ARG A 732 -33.62 49.26 13.07
C ARG A 732 -33.00 48.81 14.37
N LEU A 733 -33.56 47.76 14.94
CA LEU A 733 -33.01 47.07 16.10
C LEU A 733 -32.49 45.70 15.66
N THR A 734 -31.29 45.35 16.09
CA THR A 734 -30.69 44.02 15.89
C THR A 734 -30.22 43.50 17.25
N VAL A 735 -30.50 42.24 17.55
CA VAL A 735 -29.99 41.57 18.75
C VAL A 735 -28.47 41.45 18.60
N ALA A 736 -27.73 42.06 19.53
CA ALA A 736 -26.27 42.02 19.53
C ALA A 736 -25.79 40.60 19.87
N ALA A 737 -24.55 40.25 19.51
CA ALA A 737 -23.95 39.02 19.99
C ALA A 737 -23.60 39.13 21.48
N ASP A 738 -23.94 38.11 22.27
CA ASP A 738 -23.67 38.06 23.71
C ASP A 738 -23.55 36.59 24.15
N PRO A 739 -22.62 36.21 25.05
CA PRO A 739 -22.52 34.84 25.55
C PRO A 739 -23.77 34.37 26.30
N GLU A 740 -24.57 35.28 26.87
CA GLU A 740 -25.73 34.97 27.72
C GLU A 740 -26.99 34.52 26.95
N TYR A 741 -27.02 34.68 25.62
CA TYR A 741 -28.17 34.28 24.80
C TYR A 741 -27.79 33.98 23.36
N LEU A 742 -28.63 33.18 22.71
CA LEU A 742 -28.54 32.93 21.27
C LEU A 742 -29.44 33.89 20.50
N ARG A 743 -29.00 34.27 19.29
CA ARG A 743 -29.83 35.01 18.34
C ARG A 743 -30.81 34.05 17.68
N GLY A 744 -32.09 34.34 17.82
CA GLY A 744 -33.16 33.62 17.15
C GLY A 744 -33.24 33.94 15.65
N PRO A 745 -34.15 33.26 14.92
CA PRO A 745 -34.28 33.42 13.48
C PRO A 745 -34.62 34.85 13.05
N GLU A 746 -35.42 35.57 13.86
CA GLU A 746 -35.80 36.96 13.60
C GLU A 746 -35.01 37.92 14.52
N ALA A 747 -33.68 37.86 14.50
CA ALA A 747 -32.84 38.70 15.37
C ALA A 747 -32.82 40.21 15.02
N ARG A 748 -33.67 40.66 14.08
CA ARG A 748 -33.70 42.04 13.58
C ARG A 748 -35.13 42.49 13.27
N ALA A 749 -35.49 43.70 13.71
CA ALA A 749 -36.76 44.34 13.38
C ALA A 749 -36.56 45.81 12.97
N GLU A 750 -37.50 46.37 12.22
CA GLU A 750 -37.41 47.74 11.69
C GLU A 750 -38.76 48.47 11.80
N VAL A 751 -38.71 49.71 12.27
CA VAL A 751 -39.83 50.66 12.26
C VAL A 751 -39.50 51.78 11.29
N LEU A 752 -40.46 52.12 10.42
CA LEU A 752 -40.38 53.27 9.53
C LEU A 752 -40.98 54.51 10.20
N LEU A 753 -40.27 55.63 10.12
CA LEU A 753 -40.73 56.96 10.49
C LEU A 753 -41.23 57.68 9.23
N VAL A 754 -42.48 58.13 9.24
CA VAL A 754 -43.07 58.88 8.12
C VAL A 754 -43.81 60.12 8.59
N GLN A 755 -43.95 61.11 7.70
CA GLN A 755 -44.70 62.32 8.01
C GLN A 755 -46.17 61.98 8.31
N GLU A 756 -46.80 61.21 7.44
CA GLU A 756 -48.20 60.80 7.54
C GLU A 756 -48.38 59.39 6.94
N ALA A 757 -49.29 58.60 7.50
CA ALA A 757 -49.70 57.36 6.88
C ALA A 757 -50.65 57.66 5.72
N THR A 758 -50.35 57.11 4.54
CA THR A 758 -51.17 57.33 3.34
C THR A 758 -51.92 56.06 2.96
N ARG A 759 -53.16 56.21 2.48
CA ARG A 759 -53.94 55.16 1.80
C ARG A 759 -54.14 55.53 0.34
N PHE A 760 -54.38 54.55 -0.52
CA PHE A 760 -54.58 54.68 -1.96
C PHE A 760 -55.72 55.65 -2.29
N ALA A 761 -56.81 55.61 -1.52
CA ALA A 761 -57.93 56.53 -1.67
C ALA A 761 -57.53 58.00 -1.42
N ALA A 762 -56.74 58.25 -0.37
CA ALA A 762 -56.24 59.57 -0.05
C ALA A 762 -55.20 60.04 -1.07
N TRP A 763 -54.35 59.13 -1.55
CA TRP A 763 -53.40 59.41 -2.62
C TRP A 763 -54.11 59.80 -3.92
N ARG A 764 -55.15 59.07 -4.33
CA ARG A 764 -55.98 59.44 -5.49
C ARG A 764 -56.57 60.84 -5.30
N ALA A 765 -57.20 61.11 -4.17
CA ALA A 765 -57.83 62.40 -3.90
C ALA A 765 -56.84 63.58 -3.99
N ARG A 766 -55.57 63.35 -3.59
CA ARG A 766 -54.53 64.38 -3.62
C ARG A 766 -53.97 64.64 -5.03
N HIS A 767 -53.70 63.59 -5.81
CA HIS A 767 -53.01 63.73 -7.10
C HIS A 767 -53.93 63.70 -8.31
N PHE A 768 -55.14 63.16 -8.16
CA PHE A 768 -56.16 63.06 -9.20
C PHE A 768 -57.52 63.53 -8.66
N PRO A 769 -57.65 64.80 -8.23
CA PRO A 769 -58.86 65.30 -7.56
C PRO A 769 -60.10 65.29 -8.46
N ALA A 770 -59.93 65.21 -9.78
CA ALA A 770 -61.03 65.14 -10.74
C ALA A 770 -61.55 63.70 -10.99
N GLU A 771 -60.87 62.67 -10.49
CA GLU A 771 -61.21 61.26 -10.73
C GLU A 771 -62.26 60.73 -9.76
N ASN A 772 -63.46 60.44 -10.27
CA ASN A 772 -64.64 60.04 -9.48
C ASN A 772 -65.02 58.55 -9.60
N GLY A 773 -64.22 57.74 -10.30
CA GLY A 773 -64.47 56.29 -10.47
C GLY A 773 -64.31 55.46 -9.18
N THR A 774 -64.62 54.15 -9.25
CA THR A 774 -64.33 53.24 -8.13
C THR A 774 -62.81 53.07 -7.95
N LEU A 775 -62.35 52.80 -6.72
CA LEU A 775 -60.90 52.59 -6.46
C LEU A 775 -60.32 51.44 -7.28
N ALA A 776 -61.10 50.37 -7.51
CA ALA A 776 -60.69 49.24 -8.32
C ALA A 776 -60.49 49.64 -9.80
N ALA A 777 -61.45 50.37 -10.39
CA ALA A 777 -61.35 50.85 -11.76
C ALA A 777 -60.19 51.85 -11.92
N PHE A 778 -60.04 52.76 -10.96
CA PHE A 778 -58.94 53.72 -10.94
C PHE A 778 -57.58 53.03 -10.78
N GLY A 779 -57.48 52.01 -9.93
CA GLY A 779 -56.26 51.23 -9.72
C GLY A 779 -55.81 50.46 -10.96
N ALA A 780 -56.75 49.93 -11.73
CA ALA A 780 -56.50 49.24 -13.00
C ALA A 780 -56.26 50.20 -14.18
N ALA A 781 -56.65 51.47 -14.07
CA ALA A 781 -56.44 52.46 -15.11
C ALA A 781 -54.95 52.81 -15.27
N ASP A 782 -54.55 53.02 -16.53
CA ASP A 782 -53.23 53.50 -16.93
C ASP A 782 -53.34 54.93 -17.47
N ALA A 783 -53.60 55.88 -16.56
CA ALA A 783 -53.72 57.29 -16.92
C ALA A 783 -52.39 57.78 -17.55
N GLY A 784 -52.43 58.19 -18.82
CA GLY A 784 -51.25 58.59 -19.60
C GLY A 784 -50.66 57.53 -20.53
N ASN A 785 -51.24 56.31 -20.61
CA ASN A 785 -50.87 55.24 -21.55
C ASN A 785 -49.38 54.81 -21.48
N GLN A 786 -48.84 54.70 -20.26
CA GLN A 786 -47.44 54.36 -20.00
C GLN A 786 -47.21 52.87 -19.63
N ALA A 787 -48.27 52.07 -19.73
CA ALA A 787 -48.36 50.65 -19.40
C ALA A 787 -48.06 50.31 -17.93
N ILE A 788 -48.33 51.23 -16.98
CA ILE A 788 -48.24 50.95 -15.53
C ILE A 788 -49.54 51.42 -14.85
N PRO A 789 -50.37 50.50 -14.33
CA PRO A 789 -51.59 50.84 -13.60
C PRO A 789 -51.35 51.68 -12.35
N ASN A 790 -52.29 52.57 -12.01
CA ASN A 790 -52.18 53.47 -10.86
C ASN A 790 -51.94 52.75 -9.52
N ALA A 791 -52.49 51.53 -9.36
CA ALA A 791 -52.24 50.72 -8.16
C ALA A 791 -50.76 50.36 -7.99
N LEU A 792 -50.05 50.05 -9.08
CA LEU A 792 -48.61 49.77 -9.06
C LEU A 792 -47.80 51.05 -8.86
N ARG A 793 -48.21 52.17 -9.48
CA ARG A 793 -47.56 53.48 -9.24
C ARG A 793 -47.59 53.85 -7.76
N TYR A 794 -48.73 53.65 -7.12
CA TYR A 794 -48.90 53.86 -5.68
C TYR A 794 -48.04 52.90 -4.85
N ALA A 795 -48.18 51.59 -5.08
CA ALA A 795 -47.52 50.55 -4.29
C ALA A 795 -46.01 50.66 -4.33
N PHE A 796 -45.44 50.95 -5.51
CA PHE A 796 -44.00 51.08 -5.70
C PHE A 796 -43.46 52.49 -5.44
N GLY A 797 -44.32 53.44 -5.04
CA GLY A 797 -43.91 54.80 -4.67
C GLY A 797 -43.43 55.64 -5.85
N MET A 798 -43.97 55.41 -7.04
CA MET A 798 -43.66 56.17 -8.25
C MET A 798 -44.31 57.54 -8.23
N ASP A 799 -43.77 58.45 -9.05
CA ASP A 799 -44.45 59.71 -9.36
C ASP A 799 -45.79 59.41 -10.08
N PRO A 800 -46.91 60.06 -9.69
CA PRO A 800 -48.22 59.79 -10.25
C PRO A 800 -48.34 60.11 -11.75
N GLU A 801 -47.67 61.19 -12.21
CA GLU A 801 -47.77 61.74 -13.56
C GLU A 801 -46.66 61.22 -14.48
N ASN A 802 -45.48 60.95 -13.92
CA ASN A 802 -44.30 60.46 -14.63
C ASN A 802 -43.67 59.23 -13.94
N PRO A 803 -44.33 58.05 -13.98
CA PRO A 803 -43.87 56.86 -13.28
C PRO A 803 -42.51 56.37 -13.77
N ASP A 804 -41.58 56.22 -12.82
CA ASP A 804 -40.25 55.67 -13.06
C ASP A 804 -40.25 54.13 -13.09
N ARG A 805 -40.02 53.55 -14.27
CA ARG A 805 -39.91 52.10 -14.48
C ARG A 805 -38.76 51.45 -13.69
N ALA A 806 -37.73 52.21 -13.29
CA ALA A 806 -36.63 51.68 -12.49
C ALA A 806 -37.07 51.21 -11.10
N ARG A 807 -38.25 51.65 -10.62
CA ARG A 807 -38.87 51.23 -9.36
C ARG A 807 -39.67 49.93 -9.47
N LEU A 808 -39.82 49.34 -10.66
CA LEU A 808 -40.42 48.01 -10.77
C LEU A 808 -39.54 46.95 -10.06
N PRO A 809 -40.14 45.84 -9.58
CA PRO A 809 -39.39 44.78 -8.92
C PRO A 809 -38.24 44.26 -9.77
N LYS A 810 -37.07 44.05 -9.16
CA LYS A 810 -35.88 43.52 -9.81
C LYS A 810 -35.52 42.16 -9.25
N VAL A 811 -35.16 41.23 -10.13
CA VAL A 811 -34.66 39.92 -9.73
C VAL A 811 -33.14 39.96 -9.75
N VAL A 812 -32.51 39.57 -8.65
CA VAL A 812 -31.06 39.57 -8.44
C VAL A 812 -30.65 38.24 -7.82
N VAL A 813 -29.47 37.73 -8.18
CA VAL A 813 -28.90 36.54 -7.51
C VAL A 813 -27.94 37.02 -6.42
N ARG A 814 -28.19 36.63 -5.18
CA ARG A 814 -27.33 36.92 -4.01
C ARG A 814 -27.03 35.62 -3.28
N ASP A 815 -25.75 35.35 -3.04
CA ASP A 815 -25.26 34.15 -2.32
C ASP A 815 -25.75 32.81 -2.89
N GLY A 816 -25.96 32.73 -4.21
CA GLY A 816 -26.50 31.52 -4.86
C GLY A 816 -28.01 31.35 -4.72
N HIS A 817 -28.73 32.35 -4.19
CA HIS A 817 -30.18 32.37 -4.09
C HIS A 817 -30.79 33.48 -4.96
N LEU A 818 -31.99 33.22 -5.48
CA LEU A 818 -32.75 34.22 -6.21
C LEU A 818 -33.47 35.16 -5.23
N THR A 819 -33.25 36.46 -5.40
CA THR A 819 -33.78 37.53 -4.55
C THR A 819 -34.59 38.52 -5.38
N LEU A 820 -35.78 38.88 -4.90
CA LEU A 820 -36.65 39.89 -5.51
C LEU A 820 -36.58 41.20 -4.71
N ASP A 821 -36.01 42.24 -5.31
CA ASP A 821 -35.94 43.59 -4.75
C ASP A 821 -37.19 44.36 -5.17
N VAL A 822 -38.04 44.67 -4.19
CA VAL A 822 -39.33 45.35 -4.41
C VAL A 822 -39.24 46.76 -3.83
N HIS A 823 -39.34 47.78 -4.68
CA HIS A 823 -39.55 49.13 -4.17
C HIS A 823 -40.94 49.22 -3.57
N ARG A 824 -41.09 49.90 -2.44
CA ARG A 824 -42.37 50.20 -1.82
C ARG A 824 -42.49 51.69 -1.59
N ARG A 825 -43.72 52.20 -1.55
CA ARG A 825 -43.97 53.49 -0.93
C ARG A 825 -43.89 53.33 0.60
N PRO A 826 -42.99 54.04 1.28
CA PRO A 826 -42.99 54.05 2.72
C PRO A 826 -44.27 54.69 3.29
N GLY A 827 -44.80 54.17 4.39
CA GLY A 827 -45.96 54.76 5.08
C GLY A 827 -47.34 54.36 4.53
N THR A 828 -47.39 53.43 3.58
CA THR A 828 -48.66 52.83 3.14
C THR A 828 -49.13 51.78 4.13
N ARG A 829 -50.42 51.81 4.49
CA ARG A 829 -51.04 50.80 5.37
C ARG A 829 -51.89 49.77 4.64
N ASP A 830 -52.16 50.04 3.37
CA ASP A 830 -53.11 49.33 2.53
C ASP A 830 -52.45 48.57 1.38
N VAL A 831 -51.12 48.46 1.37
CA VAL A 831 -50.37 47.71 0.34
C VAL A 831 -49.78 46.45 0.96
N GLU A 832 -50.11 45.31 0.38
CA GLU A 832 -49.49 44.03 0.70
C GLU A 832 -48.84 43.45 -0.55
N PHE A 833 -47.61 42.95 -0.38
CA PHE A 833 -46.85 42.26 -1.42
C PHE A 833 -46.95 40.75 -1.18
N VAL A 834 -47.66 40.05 -2.06
CA VAL A 834 -47.82 38.59 -2.00
C VAL A 834 -46.99 37.98 -3.12
N ILE A 835 -46.00 37.17 -2.76
CA ILE A 835 -45.23 36.42 -3.75
C ILE A 835 -45.86 35.04 -3.91
N GLU A 836 -46.09 34.66 -5.15
CA GLU A 836 -46.67 33.38 -5.54
C GLU A 836 -45.67 32.60 -6.40
N THR A 837 -45.66 31.29 -6.23
CA THR A 837 -44.90 30.37 -7.08
C THR A 837 -45.84 29.50 -7.91
N SER A 838 -45.34 29.07 -9.07
CA SER A 838 -46.00 28.09 -9.94
C SER A 838 -44.96 27.19 -10.59
N GLY A 839 -45.27 25.89 -10.74
CA GLY A 839 -44.46 24.96 -11.53
C GLY A 839 -44.86 24.91 -13.01
N ASP A 840 -46.05 25.42 -13.36
CA ASP A 840 -46.70 25.19 -14.66
C ASP A 840 -47.33 26.45 -15.28
N LEU A 841 -47.14 27.62 -14.67
CA LEU A 841 -47.77 28.92 -15.01
C LEU A 841 -49.31 28.96 -14.87
N ALA A 842 -49.95 27.85 -14.51
CA ALA A 842 -51.40 27.74 -14.40
C ALA A 842 -51.87 27.74 -12.93
N GLY A 843 -51.21 26.97 -12.07
CA GLY A 843 -51.48 26.90 -10.63
C GLY A 843 -50.54 27.81 -9.85
N TRP A 844 -51.06 28.93 -9.34
CA TRP A 844 -50.32 29.86 -8.48
C TRP A 844 -50.64 29.61 -7.01
N LYS A 845 -49.60 29.48 -6.18
CA LYS A 845 -49.73 29.28 -4.72
C LYS A 845 -48.90 30.31 -3.97
N PRO A 846 -49.34 30.78 -2.78
CA PRO A 846 -48.50 31.62 -1.93
C PRO A 846 -47.16 30.94 -1.61
N ALA A 847 -46.07 31.68 -1.73
CA ALA A 847 -44.71 31.17 -1.56
C ALA A 847 -44.13 31.42 -0.16
N SER A 848 -44.98 31.66 0.84
CA SER A 848 -44.58 32.07 2.19
C SER A 848 -43.69 31.07 2.94
N ALA A 849 -43.71 29.79 2.58
CA ALA A 849 -42.84 28.76 3.16
C ALA A 849 -41.49 28.62 2.42
N LEU A 850 -41.34 29.23 1.25
CA LEU A 850 -40.15 29.16 0.40
C LEU A 850 -39.41 30.49 0.33
N ILE A 851 -39.94 31.54 0.96
CA ILE A 851 -39.42 32.90 0.87
C ILE A 851 -39.14 33.41 2.26
N GLU A 852 -37.97 34.00 2.42
CA GLU A 852 -37.58 34.77 3.59
C GLU A 852 -37.34 36.23 3.19
N ARG A 853 -37.57 37.15 4.13
CA ARG A 853 -37.22 38.55 3.93
C ARG A 853 -35.75 38.75 4.29
N VAL A 854 -34.97 39.31 3.37
CA VAL A 854 -33.54 39.55 3.56
C VAL A 854 -33.22 41.04 3.57
N TYR A 855 -32.04 41.38 4.06
CA TYR A 855 -31.57 42.75 4.14
C TYR A 855 -30.12 42.87 3.67
N PRO A 856 -29.90 42.83 2.34
CA PRO A 856 -28.58 42.92 1.75
C PRO A 856 -27.86 44.22 2.17
N PRO A 857 -26.54 44.21 2.43
CA PRO A 857 -25.80 45.42 2.82
C PRO A 857 -25.96 46.59 1.85
N ASP A 858 -26.05 46.31 0.55
CA ASP A 858 -26.25 47.27 -0.55
C ASP A 858 -27.59 48.01 -0.48
N GLU A 859 -28.63 47.38 0.08
CA GLU A 859 -29.96 47.96 0.24
C GLU A 859 -30.29 48.26 1.71
N ALA A 860 -29.32 48.07 2.62
CA ALA A 860 -29.52 48.17 4.06
C ALA A 860 -29.85 49.60 4.52
N GLU A 861 -29.63 50.63 3.72
CA GLU A 861 -29.98 52.01 4.05
C GLU A 861 -31.18 52.52 3.24
N ARG A 862 -31.86 51.66 2.48
CA ARG A 862 -32.98 52.02 1.59
C ARG A 862 -34.32 51.54 2.17
N PRO A 863 -34.99 52.33 3.05
CA PRO A 863 -36.25 51.92 3.68
C PRO A 863 -37.41 51.71 2.68
N ASP A 864 -37.24 52.26 1.48
CA ASP A 864 -38.14 52.14 0.33
C ASP A 864 -37.92 50.86 -0.48
N ILE A 865 -37.00 49.97 -0.11
CA ILE A 865 -36.79 48.67 -0.77
C ILE A 865 -37.00 47.53 0.23
N VAL A 866 -37.64 46.45 -0.21
CA VAL A 866 -37.80 45.19 0.52
C VAL A 866 -37.32 44.06 -0.36
N CYS A 867 -36.42 43.24 0.17
CA CYS A 867 -35.84 42.11 -0.53
C CYS A 867 -36.46 40.79 -0.05
N TYR A 868 -36.90 39.96 -0.98
CA TYR A 868 -37.46 38.63 -0.72
C TYR A 868 -36.58 37.56 -1.37
N ARG A 869 -35.94 36.71 -0.56
CA ARG A 869 -35.05 35.65 -1.04
C ARG A 869 -35.77 34.30 -1.03
N LEU A 870 -35.58 33.51 -2.09
CA LEU A 870 -35.96 32.10 -2.09
C LEU A 870 -35.01 31.30 -1.21
N VAL A 871 -35.56 30.54 -0.26
CA VAL A 871 -34.80 29.69 0.68
C VAL A 871 -34.02 28.60 -0.07
N PRO A 872 -34.55 27.90 -1.10
CA PRO A 872 -33.74 26.99 -1.89
C PRO A 872 -32.71 27.75 -2.74
N SER A 873 -31.49 27.21 -2.83
CA SER A 873 -30.48 27.76 -3.74
C SER A 873 -30.87 27.51 -5.20
N ILE A 874 -30.31 28.28 -6.14
CA ILE A 874 -30.53 28.08 -7.57
C ILE A 874 -30.01 26.72 -8.09
N GLN A 875 -29.16 26.02 -7.32
CA GLN A 875 -28.66 24.69 -7.65
C GLN A 875 -29.61 23.57 -7.22
N GLU A 876 -30.43 23.82 -6.19
CA GLU A 876 -31.34 22.84 -5.60
C GLU A 876 -32.81 23.07 -6.00
N ALA A 877 -33.15 24.27 -6.49
CA ALA A 877 -34.52 24.64 -6.81
C ALA A 877 -35.04 23.95 -8.10
N PRO A 878 -36.24 23.34 -8.09
CA PRO A 878 -36.90 22.94 -9.33
C PRO A 878 -37.23 24.15 -10.19
N HIS A 879 -37.46 23.96 -11.50
CA HIS A 879 -37.93 25.02 -12.39
C HIS A 879 -39.25 25.61 -11.87
N LEU A 880 -39.20 26.81 -11.30
CA LEU A 880 -40.32 27.51 -10.70
C LEU A 880 -40.47 28.91 -11.30
N PHE A 881 -41.70 29.33 -11.50
CA PHE A 881 -42.07 30.69 -11.87
C PHE A 881 -42.48 31.49 -10.64
N LEU A 882 -42.09 32.77 -10.59
CA LEU A 882 -42.46 33.70 -9.53
C LEU A 882 -43.38 34.79 -10.06
N ASN A 883 -44.38 35.14 -9.26
CA ASN A 883 -45.28 36.26 -9.49
C ASN A 883 -45.37 37.13 -8.24
N LEU A 884 -45.17 38.44 -8.40
CA LEU A 884 -45.44 39.41 -7.34
C LEU A 884 -46.84 39.98 -7.55
N ARG A 885 -47.77 39.63 -6.66
CA ARG A 885 -49.09 40.23 -6.61
C ARG A 885 -49.13 41.35 -5.58
N VAL A 886 -49.47 42.55 -6.06
CA VAL A 886 -49.76 43.70 -5.21
C VAL A 886 -51.24 43.66 -4.84
N VAL A 887 -51.54 43.58 -3.54
CA VAL A 887 -52.90 43.56 -3.00
C VAL A 887 -53.16 44.87 -2.27
N LEU A 888 -54.21 45.59 -2.67
CA LEU A 888 -54.68 46.77 -1.96
C LEU A 888 -55.77 46.38 -0.95
N ARG A 889 -55.51 46.53 0.35
CA ARG A 889 -56.46 46.21 1.44
C ARG A 889 -57.12 47.50 1.97
N PRO A 890 -58.46 47.60 2.04
CA PRO A 890 -59.17 48.83 2.44
C PRO A 890 -58.77 49.47 3.78
#